data_AF-A0A7Y5V9S2-F1
#
_entry.id   AF-A0A7Y5V9S2-F1
#
_cell.length_a   1.000
_cell.length_b   1.000
_cell.length_c   1.000
_cell.angle_alpha   90.00
_cell.angle_beta   90.00
_cell.angle_gamma   90.00
#
_symmetry.space_group_name_H-M   'P 1'
#
loop_
_entity.id
_entity.type
_entity.pdbx_description
1 polymer ?
#
loop_
_entity_poly.entity_id
_entity_poly.type
_entity_poly.pdbx_seq_one_letter_code
_entity_poly.pdbx_strand_id
1 'polypeptide(L)'
;SCLHIADRPISRARVWRSVAAALHIAHDRLTTLATSGVADNPLSFGAIADAAQLVRQARKAFAAVPTAAPSQAEIDSVARPLERAGLVLDASGLDSEWLEPSVEWIDWTVTRLADEKDRLARIAAAGVAPPNVEGEFPSLREIAKTAPAAAAIVTRLEAIAARAYDYAMEMDFRFLFDERRKLFSIGYSMATHARDASYYDLLASEARLASFVAIAKNDIPVEHWFRLGRTLTHADGATALISWSGSMFEYLMPVLVMQSFPFTVLDQTYHGAVRRHIAYAEARDVPWGISESAFNLRDRQLTYQYRAFGVPNLALKRGLGRDLVIAPYAAAMAMMVDSRTSLSNLSRLEKRGALGRFGFYDALDYTRPDPGERFALVKTFMAHHIGMGFIAIANALRDGLWQRRFHADPLVRSAELLLHERIPRRLVLQEPQEARPDEALPNPELERPAVREIDTPDTPQPRVALLGHLPYTIMVTSCGAGYSRYEDLAVTRWRADGTRDNTGQFCYLRDVGRGQVWSATHQPTIARAEWYRALLATDRVTFHRAEHGIDTRTEITVVPEDSAEVRRVTVTNNSNEPREIELTSYGEIVLTTPAADRTHPAFANLFVETEYHAWCTAITATRRPRAATEQSLWCVHVVDGGPERVGEVTCETDRARFIGRGRSTRDPIALESVGPLSMTTGAVLDPIFSLRTRVRIMPGRSASVAFTTLVADSRERAFQLADRYHHPHAAQRALDLAWTSTQVELRELGITPTDAAVFQELASHLLFPTSALCVPQTEMLENRGSQPLLWQIGVSGDWPILVATISTPDGLPTLRQLLTAHHYWRRRGMMVDLVVLNTHPPTYLQDLGDRITAAIFASSDASAVDRPGGVFVRRQELLADDALRMVRASARAVIPCDGRSIGRILDAARTPDEALVSEPTVEEAPARDTLRHSISDTLAAQRARLHLPARPHAPAGKDGDGRPGSTHGEHPTPSRGVPVLSARRVEEPLLFDNGYGGLTRDGDYFVRVSGDVVPPAPWVNCIANERGGFLVSERGAGCTWAETSYFYRLTPWQN
;
A
#
# COMPACT_ATOMS: atom_id res chain seq x y z
N SER A 1 30.43 -27.30 -15.11
CA SER A 1 29.77 -28.53 -14.61
C SER A 1 29.30 -29.50 -15.68
N CYS A 2 28.62 -29.05 -16.75
CA CYS A 2 28.13 -29.91 -17.83
C CYS A 2 29.24 -30.74 -18.49
N LEU A 3 30.40 -30.13 -18.78
CA LEU A 3 31.56 -30.84 -19.33
C LEU A 3 32.06 -31.94 -18.39
N HIS A 4 32.21 -31.61 -17.10
CA HIS A 4 32.61 -32.58 -16.07
C HIS A 4 31.60 -33.73 -15.85
N ILE A 5 30.35 -33.61 -16.29
CA ILE A 5 29.39 -34.72 -16.26
C ILE A 5 29.71 -35.70 -17.39
N ALA A 6 30.08 -35.20 -18.57
CA ALA A 6 30.49 -36.02 -19.71
C ALA A 6 31.79 -36.81 -19.44
N ASP A 7 32.72 -36.21 -18.69
CA ASP A 7 34.05 -36.77 -18.43
C ASP A 7 34.13 -37.69 -17.19
N ARG A 8 33.03 -37.84 -16.44
CA ARG A 8 33.00 -38.68 -15.25
C ARG A 8 32.58 -40.12 -15.59
N PRO A 9 33.18 -41.13 -14.94
CA PRO A 9 32.70 -42.51 -14.97
C PRO A 9 31.21 -42.57 -14.70
N ILE A 10 30.47 -43.33 -15.51
CA ILE A 10 29.02 -43.45 -15.33
C ILE A 10 28.71 -44.10 -13.97
N SER A 11 29.50 -45.08 -13.52
CA SER A 11 29.40 -45.62 -12.16
C SER A 11 30.71 -45.46 -11.39
N ARG A 12 30.59 -45.31 -10.07
CA ARG A 12 31.72 -45.11 -9.15
C ARG A 12 31.62 -46.09 -8.00
N ALA A 13 32.76 -46.59 -7.53
CA ALA A 13 32.89 -47.40 -6.31
C ALA A 13 32.30 -46.75 -5.03
N ARG A 14 31.87 -45.49 -5.09
CA ARG A 14 31.19 -44.78 -3.99
C ARG A 14 29.81 -45.33 -3.66
N VAL A 15 29.07 -45.86 -4.64
CA VAL A 15 27.77 -46.50 -4.40
C VAL A 15 27.94 -47.70 -3.46
N TRP A 16 28.94 -48.53 -3.74
CA TRP A 16 29.29 -49.67 -2.91
C TRP A 16 29.81 -49.26 -1.53
N ARG A 17 30.58 -48.17 -1.44
CA ARG A 17 30.96 -47.59 -0.15
C ARG A 17 29.76 -47.08 0.66
N SER A 18 28.75 -46.49 0.02
CA SER A 18 27.54 -46.05 0.73
C SER A 18 26.70 -47.24 1.22
N VAL A 19 26.64 -48.34 0.45
CA VAL A 19 25.98 -49.58 0.91
C VAL A 19 26.72 -50.17 2.12
N ALA A 20 28.06 -50.25 2.08
CA ALA A 20 28.85 -50.68 3.24
C ALA A 20 28.60 -49.83 4.48
N ALA A 21 28.53 -48.51 4.33
CA ALA A 21 28.25 -47.59 5.42
C ALA A 21 26.83 -47.76 5.97
N ALA A 22 25.81 -47.83 5.11
CA ALA A 22 24.42 -48.05 5.51
C ALA A 22 24.25 -49.37 6.27
N LEU A 23 24.86 -50.45 5.77
CA LEU A 23 24.90 -51.75 6.45
C LEU A 23 25.59 -51.69 7.81
N HIS A 24 26.66 -50.91 7.93
CA HIS A 24 27.35 -50.71 9.20
C HIS A 24 26.47 -49.97 10.20
N ILE A 25 25.84 -48.87 9.77
CA ILE A 25 24.94 -48.04 10.60
C ILE A 25 23.72 -48.85 11.05
N ALA A 26 23.06 -49.57 10.13
CA ALA A 26 21.91 -50.42 10.45
C ALA A 26 22.27 -51.47 11.51
N HIS A 27 23.42 -52.14 11.35
CA HIS A 27 23.88 -53.14 12.33
C HIS A 27 24.20 -52.53 13.70
N ASP A 28 24.90 -51.39 13.72
CA ASP A 28 25.29 -50.71 14.96
C ASP A 28 24.06 -50.20 15.74
N ARG A 29 23.08 -49.65 15.03
CA ARG A 29 21.80 -49.21 15.61
C ARG A 29 20.98 -50.37 16.17
N LEU A 30 20.82 -51.47 15.43
CA LEU A 30 20.12 -52.65 15.95
C LEU A 30 20.84 -53.26 17.17
N THR A 31 22.17 -53.25 17.17
CA THR A 31 22.97 -53.73 18.31
C THR A 31 22.80 -52.83 19.53
N THR A 32 22.79 -51.51 19.33
CA THR A 32 22.55 -50.52 20.39
C THR A 32 21.12 -50.61 20.92
N LEU A 33 20.14 -50.83 20.04
CA LEU A 33 18.74 -51.00 20.43
C LEU A 33 18.56 -52.28 21.27
N ALA A 34 19.20 -53.38 20.87
CA ALA A 34 19.19 -54.63 21.65
C ALA A 34 19.76 -54.45 23.06
N THR A 35 20.69 -53.51 23.28
CA THR A 35 21.30 -53.26 24.60
C THR A 35 20.67 -52.10 25.37
N SER A 36 19.73 -51.36 24.76
CA SER A 36 19.12 -50.15 25.33
C SER A 36 18.05 -50.40 26.41
N GLY A 37 17.57 -51.63 26.54
CA GLY A 37 16.49 -51.99 27.48
C GLY A 37 15.09 -51.57 27.05
N VAL A 38 14.91 -51.07 25.82
CA VAL A 38 13.61 -50.61 25.29
C VAL A 38 12.68 -51.76 24.87
N ALA A 39 13.23 -52.96 24.61
CA ALA A 39 12.46 -54.14 24.25
C ALA A 39 12.06 -54.92 25.51
N ASP A 40 10.93 -54.54 26.12
CA ASP A 40 10.48 -55.07 27.41
C ASP A 40 9.89 -56.50 27.32
N ASN A 41 9.66 -57.03 26.12
CA ASN A 41 9.15 -58.38 25.92
C ASN A 41 10.14 -59.29 25.16
N PRO A 42 10.17 -60.61 25.44
CA PRO A 42 11.12 -61.55 24.83
C PRO A 42 10.98 -61.68 23.31
N LEU A 43 9.79 -61.45 22.75
CA LEU A 43 9.51 -61.57 21.31
C LEU A 43 10.15 -60.43 20.52
N SER A 44 9.99 -59.20 21.01
CA SER A 44 10.57 -57.97 20.46
C SER A 44 12.10 -57.98 20.57
N PHE A 45 12.65 -58.45 21.69
CA PHE A 45 14.10 -58.63 21.84
C PHE A 45 14.66 -59.67 20.86
N GLY A 46 13.99 -60.81 20.73
CA GLY A 46 14.36 -61.86 19.77
C GLY A 46 14.36 -61.34 18.32
N ALA A 47 13.33 -60.59 17.94
CA ALA A 47 13.23 -60.00 16.61
C ALA A 47 14.36 -59.00 16.30
N ILE A 48 14.74 -58.13 17.25
CA ILE A 48 15.88 -57.21 17.06
C ILE A 48 17.19 -57.98 16.91
N ALA A 49 17.42 -59.00 17.74
CA ALA A 49 18.63 -59.81 17.69
C ALA A 49 18.75 -60.60 16.36
N ASP A 50 17.64 -61.18 15.90
CA ASP A 50 17.55 -61.90 14.63
C ASP A 50 17.79 -60.95 13.44
N ALA A 51 17.18 -59.76 13.47
CA ALA A 51 17.42 -58.73 12.46
C ALA A 51 18.89 -58.28 12.44
N ALA A 52 19.51 -58.06 13.61
CA ALA A 52 20.93 -57.70 13.71
C ALA A 52 21.84 -58.79 13.13
N GLN A 53 21.50 -60.06 13.33
CA GLN A 53 22.20 -61.21 12.74
C GLN A 53 22.03 -61.24 11.21
N LEU A 54 20.83 -61.00 10.69
CA LEU A 54 20.56 -60.94 9.25
C LEU A 54 21.32 -59.79 8.57
N VAL A 55 21.37 -58.60 9.18
CA VAL A 55 22.19 -57.47 8.68
C VAL A 55 23.69 -57.81 8.74
N ARG A 56 24.14 -58.56 9.76
CA ARG A 56 25.53 -59.06 9.83
C ARG A 56 25.84 -60.06 8.72
N GLN A 57 24.89 -60.93 8.37
CA GLN A 57 25.00 -61.83 7.22
C GLN A 57 25.09 -61.04 5.91
N ALA A 58 24.24 -60.02 5.72
CA ALA A 58 24.31 -59.12 4.57
C ALA A 58 25.67 -58.42 4.48
N ARG A 59 26.23 -57.90 5.59
CA ARG A 59 27.59 -57.34 5.62
C ARG A 59 28.67 -58.32 5.18
N LYS A 60 28.58 -59.58 5.63
CA LYS A 60 29.56 -60.61 5.27
C LYS A 60 29.45 -60.98 3.79
N ALA A 61 28.23 -61.13 3.29
CA ALA A 61 27.98 -61.34 1.86
C ALA A 61 28.52 -60.15 1.04
N PHE A 62 28.24 -58.92 1.48
CA PHE A 62 28.69 -57.70 0.82
C PHE A 62 30.22 -57.60 0.71
N ALA A 63 30.96 -58.04 1.73
CA ALA A 63 32.42 -58.04 1.70
C ALA A 63 33.01 -58.96 0.60
N ALA A 64 32.24 -59.94 0.13
CA ALA A 64 32.63 -60.83 -0.96
C ALA A 64 32.17 -60.33 -2.35
N VAL A 65 31.36 -59.25 -2.41
CA VAL A 65 30.84 -58.69 -3.66
C VAL A 65 31.91 -57.83 -4.35
N PRO A 66 32.28 -58.11 -5.61
CA PRO A 66 33.23 -57.27 -6.33
C PRO A 66 32.64 -55.88 -6.60
N THR A 67 33.36 -54.82 -6.24
CA THR A 67 32.88 -53.43 -6.37
C THR A 67 32.80 -52.93 -7.82
N ALA A 68 33.46 -53.60 -8.75
CA ALA A 68 33.54 -53.18 -10.15
C ALA A 68 32.30 -53.62 -10.94
N ALA A 69 31.95 -54.90 -10.90
CA ALA A 69 30.88 -55.49 -11.71
C ALA A 69 30.24 -56.70 -11.01
N PRO A 70 29.43 -56.50 -9.97
CA PRO A 70 28.79 -57.61 -9.29
C PRO A 70 27.68 -58.22 -10.16
N SER A 71 27.61 -59.54 -10.14
CA SER A 71 26.54 -60.31 -10.74
C SER A 71 25.23 -60.10 -10.00
N GLN A 72 24.11 -60.36 -10.68
CA GLN A 72 22.79 -60.28 -10.04
C GLN A 72 22.68 -61.22 -8.83
N ALA A 73 23.32 -62.39 -8.88
CA ALA A 73 23.32 -63.36 -7.79
C ALA A 73 24.08 -62.84 -6.55
N GLU A 74 25.16 -62.10 -6.75
CA GLU A 74 25.93 -61.47 -5.66
C GLU A 74 25.14 -60.33 -5.01
N ILE A 75 24.44 -59.50 -5.79
CA ILE A 75 23.55 -58.47 -5.26
C ILE A 75 22.41 -59.11 -4.44
N ASP A 76 21.78 -60.15 -4.97
CA ASP A 76 20.70 -60.88 -4.29
C ASP A 76 21.19 -61.55 -2.99
N SER A 77 22.46 -61.96 -2.92
CA SER A 77 23.05 -62.54 -1.71
C SER A 77 23.12 -61.55 -0.54
N VAL A 78 23.12 -60.24 -0.84
CA VAL A 78 23.11 -59.15 0.15
C VAL A 78 21.67 -58.67 0.41
N ALA A 79 20.83 -58.58 -0.63
CA ALA A 79 19.46 -58.09 -0.50
C ALA A 79 18.54 -59.04 0.29
N ARG A 80 18.60 -60.36 0.04
CA ARG A 80 17.68 -61.33 0.68
C ARG A 80 17.75 -61.37 2.22
N PRO A 81 18.95 -61.33 2.85
CA PRO A 81 19.01 -61.21 4.31
C PRO A 81 18.41 -59.90 4.83
N LEU A 82 18.54 -58.79 4.10
CA LEU A 82 17.99 -57.48 4.49
C LEU A 82 16.46 -57.44 4.38
N GLU A 83 15.89 -57.97 3.29
CA GLU A 83 14.45 -58.12 3.12
C GLU A 83 13.84 -58.95 4.27
N ARG A 84 14.52 -60.04 4.65
CA ARG A 84 14.14 -60.84 5.82
C ARG A 84 14.28 -60.05 7.13
N ALA A 85 15.32 -59.22 7.27
CA ALA A 85 15.49 -58.39 8.45
C ALA A 85 14.34 -57.38 8.60
N GLY A 86 13.91 -56.74 7.50
CA GLY A 86 12.73 -55.86 7.49
C GLY A 86 11.46 -56.60 7.95
N LEU A 87 11.17 -57.77 7.37
CA LEU A 87 10.00 -58.58 7.76
C LEU A 87 10.01 -59.01 9.24
N VAL A 88 11.19 -59.32 9.79
CA VAL A 88 11.33 -59.67 11.22
C VAL A 88 11.08 -58.46 12.11
N LEU A 89 11.55 -57.27 11.71
CA LEU A 89 11.33 -56.02 12.45
C LEU A 89 9.85 -55.59 12.39
N ASP A 90 9.19 -55.74 11.24
CA ASP A 90 7.75 -55.47 11.10
C ASP A 90 6.89 -56.38 11.99
N ALA A 91 7.30 -57.65 12.14
CA ALA A 91 6.61 -58.62 12.99
C ALA A 91 6.93 -58.47 14.49
N SER A 92 7.84 -57.57 14.88
CA SER A 92 8.34 -57.46 16.26
C SER A 92 7.38 -56.78 17.25
N GLY A 93 6.37 -56.06 16.74
CA GLY A 93 5.39 -55.32 17.55
C GLY A 93 5.96 -54.13 18.36
N LEU A 94 7.21 -53.74 18.11
CA LEU A 94 7.84 -52.55 18.71
C LEU A 94 7.32 -51.26 18.05
N ASP A 95 7.31 -50.18 18.83
CA ASP A 95 6.93 -48.86 18.34
C ASP A 95 7.87 -48.39 17.21
N SER A 96 7.29 -47.76 16.18
CA SER A 96 8.00 -47.33 14.98
C SER A 96 9.10 -46.33 15.31
N GLU A 97 8.95 -45.50 16.34
CA GLU A 97 9.95 -44.48 16.72
C GLU A 97 11.35 -45.09 17.01
N TRP A 98 11.40 -46.30 17.57
CA TRP A 98 12.66 -46.97 17.92
C TRP A 98 13.25 -47.77 16.76
N LEU A 99 12.40 -48.27 15.87
CA LEU A 99 12.77 -49.12 14.74
C LEU A 99 13.10 -48.32 13.48
N GLU A 100 12.38 -47.23 13.24
CA GLU A 100 12.44 -46.38 12.04
C GLU A 100 13.88 -46.03 11.66
N PRO A 101 14.78 -45.62 12.57
CA PRO A 101 16.14 -45.26 12.19
C PRO A 101 16.99 -46.46 11.72
N SER A 102 16.62 -47.70 12.03
CA SER A 102 17.32 -48.92 11.57
C SER A 102 16.68 -49.47 10.31
N VAL A 103 15.35 -49.50 10.26
CA VAL A 103 14.53 -49.91 9.11
C VAL A 103 14.82 -49.02 7.92
N GLU A 104 14.94 -47.70 8.11
CA GLU A 104 15.25 -46.74 7.05
C GLU A 104 16.56 -47.10 6.31
N TRP A 105 17.63 -47.46 7.02
CA TRP A 105 18.89 -47.83 6.37
C TRP A 105 18.84 -49.22 5.71
N ILE A 106 18.03 -50.13 6.25
CA ILE A 106 17.79 -51.45 5.63
C ILE A 106 17.04 -51.26 4.32
N ASP A 107 15.91 -50.56 4.34
CA ASP A 107 15.05 -50.29 3.19
C ASP A 107 15.76 -49.46 2.13
N TRP A 108 16.51 -48.43 2.55
CA TRP A 108 17.38 -47.66 1.66
C TRP A 108 18.39 -48.57 0.98
N THR A 109 19.01 -49.50 1.72
CA THR A 109 20.01 -50.42 1.15
C THR A 109 19.37 -51.39 0.16
N VAL A 110 18.23 -52.00 0.50
CA VAL A 110 17.48 -52.91 -0.38
C VAL A 110 17.07 -52.19 -1.66
N THR A 111 16.44 -51.03 -1.54
CA THR A 111 16.02 -50.20 -2.68
C THR A 111 17.22 -49.83 -3.54
N ARG A 112 18.33 -49.40 -2.92
CA ARG A 112 19.52 -49.00 -3.65
C ARG A 112 20.17 -50.17 -4.39
N LEU A 113 20.18 -51.36 -3.81
CA LEU A 113 20.68 -52.59 -4.45
C LEU A 113 19.80 -53.00 -5.63
N ALA A 114 18.47 -52.90 -5.50
CA ALA A 114 17.53 -53.15 -6.60
C ALA A 114 17.74 -52.15 -7.76
N ASP A 115 17.85 -50.86 -7.46
CA ASP A 115 18.15 -49.82 -8.45
C ASP A 115 19.47 -50.09 -9.18
N GLU A 116 20.51 -50.50 -8.44
CA GLU A 116 21.82 -50.78 -9.04
C GLU A 116 21.79 -52.08 -9.86
N LYS A 117 21.00 -53.09 -9.47
CA LYS A 117 20.75 -54.32 -10.24
C LYS A 117 20.11 -53.98 -11.60
N ASP A 118 19.04 -53.19 -11.61
CA ASP A 118 18.36 -52.76 -12.84
C ASP A 118 19.25 -51.87 -13.70
N ARG A 119 20.04 -51.01 -13.06
CA ARG A 119 20.99 -50.14 -13.74
C ARG A 119 22.11 -50.94 -14.41
N LEU A 120 22.74 -51.89 -13.71
CA LEU A 120 23.79 -52.73 -14.28
C LEU A 120 23.25 -53.62 -15.40
N ALA A 121 22.02 -54.12 -15.29
CA ALA A 121 21.35 -54.85 -16.37
C ALA A 121 21.17 -53.97 -17.63
N ARG A 122 20.74 -52.70 -17.45
CA ARG A 122 20.64 -51.73 -18.56
C ARG A 122 21.99 -51.39 -19.17
N ILE A 123 23.03 -51.24 -18.37
CA ILE A 123 24.40 -50.96 -18.85
C ILE A 123 24.93 -52.15 -19.66
N ALA A 124 24.72 -53.38 -19.18
CA ALA A 124 25.09 -54.60 -19.89
C ALA A 124 24.32 -54.74 -21.22
N ALA A 125 23.01 -54.48 -21.22
CA ALA A 125 22.19 -54.50 -22.43
C ALA A 125 22.60 -53.43 -23.46
N ALA A 126 23.14 -52.30 -23.01
CA ALA A 126 23.62 -51.21 -23.85
C ALA A 126 25.01 -51.47 -24.47
N GLY A 127 25.66 -52.62 -24.19
CA GLY A 127 26.95 -52.98 -24.78
C GLY A 127 28.12 -52.10 -24.32
N VAL A 128 28.01 -51.46 -23.15
CA VAL A 128 29.07 -50.62 -22.57
C VAL A 128 30.23 -51.52 -22.12
N ALA A 129 31.47 -51.11 -22.42
CA ALA A 129 32.66 -51.85 -22.00
C ALA A 129 32.69 -52.06 -20.47
N PRO A 130 33.20 -53.22 -20.00
CA PRO A 130 33.30 -53.48 -18.57
C PRO A 130 34.17 -52.42 -17.87
N PRO A 131 33.99 -52.23 -16.56
CA PRO A 131 34.80 -51.30 -15.78
C PRO A 131 36.30 -51.60 -15.91
N ASN A 132 37.11 -50.56 -15.81
CA ASN A 132 38.57 -50.68 -15.83
C ASN A 132 39.11 -51.44 -14.60
N VAL A 133 40.43 -51.64 -14.53
CA VAL A 133 41.10 -52.36 -13.41
C VAL A 133 40.83 -51.70 -12.04
N GLU A 134 40.47 -50.41 -12.02
CA GLU A 134 40.10 -49.66 -10.81
C GLU A 134 38.60 -49.74 -10.47
N GLY A 135 37.81 -50.48 -11.26
CA GLY A 135 36.38 -50.68 -11.06
C GLY A 135 35.50 -49.51 -11.52
N GLU A 136 36.02 -48.62 -12.36
CA GLU A 136 35.28 -47.49 -12.91
C GLU A 136 34.77 -47.79 -14.32
N PHE A 137 33.47 -47.52 -14.55
CA PHE A 137 32.89 -47.64 -15.89
C PHE A 137 33.41 -46.51 -16.79
N PRO A 138 33.46 -46.73 -18.13
CA PRO A 138 33.79 -45.67 -19.06
C PRO A 138 32.91 -44.41 -18.84
N SER A 139 33.51 -43.25 -19.04
CA SER A 139 32.79 -41.97 -19.03
C SER A 139 31.81 -41.86 -20.19
N LEU A 140 30.84 -40.95 -20.07
CA LEU A 140 29.89 -40.71 -21.16
C LEU A 140 30.60 -40.29 -22.47
N ARG A 141 31.72 -39.55 -22.36
CA ARG A 141 32.56 -39.17 -23.50
C ARG A 141 33.31 -40.34 -24.13
N GLU A 142 33.74 -41.31 -23.34
CA GLU A 142 34.37 -42.53 -23.87
C GLU A 142 33.33 -43.42 -24.57
N ILE A 143 32.13 -43.53 -24.00
CA ILE A 143 31.02 -44.28 -24.60
C ILE A 143 30.50 -43.61 -25.86
N ALA A 144 30.55 -42.27 -25.93
CA ALA A 144 30.18 -41.52 -27.14
C ALA A 144 31.02 -41.90 -28.38
N LYS A 145 32.22 -42.48 -28.20
CA LYS A 145 33.05 -42.97 -29.32
C LYS A 145 32.42 -44.17 -30.02
N THR A 146 31.56 -44.94 -29.34
CA THR A 146 30.98 -46.19 -29.84
C THR A 146 29.44 -46.18 -29.84
N ALA A 147 28.78 -45.28 -29.10
CA ALA A 147 27.33 -45.22 -28.97
C ALA A 147 26.74 -43.85 -29.40
N PRO A 148 25.90 -43.79 -30.46
CA PRO A 148 25.31 -42.54 -30.96
C PRO A 148 24.45 -41.78 -29.94
N ALA A 149 23.72 -42.49 -29.07
CA ALA A 149 22.89 -41.86 -28.04
C ALA A 149 23.75 -41.12 -26.98
N ALA A 150 24.89 -41.71 -26.60
CA ALA A 150 25.83 -41.05 -25.70
C ALA A 150 26.47 -39.82 -26.37
N ALA A 151 26.83 -39.92 -27.65
CA ALA A 151 27.32 -38.80 -28.44
C ALA A 151 26.31 -37.63 -28.46
N ALA A 152 25.03 -37.90 -28.70
CA ALA A 152 23.98 -36.87 -28.68
C ALA A 152 23.86 -36.16 -27.32
N ILE A 153 23.99 -36.88 -26.21
CA ILE A 153 23.96 -36.29 -24.86
C ILE A 153 25.22 -35.44 -24.62
N VAL A 154 26.40 -35.92 -25.02
CA VAL A 154 27.66 -35.15 -24.90
C VAL A 154 27.56 -33.85 -25.70
N THR A 155 27.12 -33.91 -26.95
CA THR A 155 26.90 -32.72 -27.79
C THR A 155 25.92 -31.74 -27.13
N ARG A 156 24.82 -32.24 -26.55
CA ARG A 156 23.87 -31.39 -25.82
C ARG A 156 24.48 -30.75 -24.58
N LEU A 157 25.27 -31.49 -23.81
CA LEU A 157 25.96 -30.95 -22.62
C LEU A 157 27.00 -29.90 -23.00
N GLU A 158 27.71 -30.09 -24.10
CA GLU A 158 28.66 -29.11 -24.65
C GLU A 158 27.94 -27.85 -25.14
N ALA A 159 26.82 -27.99 -25.86
CA ALA A 159 26.00 -26.85 -26.28
C ALA A 159 25.45 -26.05 -25.09
N ILE A 160 24.98 -26.73 -24.03
CA ILE A 160 24.54 -26.06 -22.79
C ILE A 160 25.72 -25.37 -22.10
N ALA A 161 26.90 -26.00 -22.06
CA ALA A 161 28.10 -25.42 -21.46
C ALA A 161 28.53 -24.16 -22.20
N ALA A 162 28.61 -24.22 -23.53
CA ALA A 162 28.96 -23.09 -24.38
C ALA A 162 27.98 -21.94 -24.17
N ARG A 163 26.67 -22.19 -24.30
CA ARG A 163 25.65 -21.15 -24.10
C ARG A 163 25.67 -20.53 -22.70
N ALA A 164 25.90 -21.33 -21.66
CA ALA A 164 26.00 -20.81 -20.29
C ALA A 164 27.25 -19.95 -20.10
N TYR A 165 28.36 -20.32 -20.75
CA TYR A 165 29.59 -19.53 -20.78
C TYR A 165 29.39 -18.22 -21.56
N ASP A 166 28.74 -18.28 -22.73
CA ASP A 166 28.40 -17.10 -23.53
C ASP A 166 27.55 -16.13 -22.72
N TYR A 167 26.49 -16.60 -22.04
CA TYR A 167 25.68 -15.74 -21.16
C TYR A 167 26.49 -15.10 -20.03
N ALA A 168 27.44 -15.83 -19.44
CA ALA A 168 28.31 -15.27 -18.42
C ALA A 168 29.26 -14.19 -18.98
N MET A 169 29.73 -14.36 -20.22
CA MET A 169 30.64 -13.41 -20.88
C MET A 169 29.91 -12.21 -21.48
N GLU A 170 28.67 -12.37 -21.96
CA GLU A 170 27.84 -11.30 -22.49
C GLU A 170 27.32 -10.35 -21.41
N MET A 171 27.18 -10.83 -20.17
CA MET A 171 26.73 -10.02 -19.03
C MET A 171 27.70 -8.87 -18.76
N ASP A 172 27.27 -7.63 -18.96
CA ASP A 172 28.10 -6.43 -18.78
C ASP A 172 27.95 -5.82 -17.39
N PHE A 173 28.94 -6.03 -16.53
CA PHE A 173 28.95 -5.47 -15.19
C PHE A 173 29.24 -3.96 -15.16
N ARG A 174 29.85 -3.38 -16.21
CA ARG A 174 30.22 -1.95 -16.24
C ARG A 174 29.01 -1.05 -16.15
N PHE A 175 27.86 -1.52 -16.63
CA PHE A 175 26.60 -0.81 -16.58
C PHE A 175 26.24 -0.32 -15.16
N LEU A 176 26.40 -1.17 -14.15
CA LEU A 176 26.13 -0.83 -12.75
C LEU A 176 27.34 -0.22 -12.03
N PHE A 177 28.51 -0.15 -12.67
CA PHE A 177 29.75 0.29 -12.04
C PHE A 177 29.90 1.82 -12.06
N ASP A 178 30.05 2.41 -10.88
CA ASP A 178 30.35 3.84 -10.75
C ASP A 178 31.87 4.07 -10.77
N GLU A 179 32.38 4.68 -11.84
CA GLU A 179 33.82 4.90 -12.01
C GLU A 179 34.44 5.84 -10.98
N ARG A 180 33.64 6.73 -10.36
CA ARG A 180 34.13 7.70 -9.38
C ARG A 180 34.22 7.06 -7.99
N ARG A 181 33.17 6.35 -7.57
CA ARG A 181 33.10 5.67 -6.27
C ARG A 181 33.84 4.33 -6.29
N LYS A 182 34.04 3.75 -7.48
CA LYS A 182 34.57 2.40 -7.71
C LYS A 182 33.74 1.32 -7.01
N LEU A 183 32.41 1.48 -7.02
CA LEU A 183 31.43 0.57 -6.41
C LEU A 183 30.30 0.29 -7.39
N PHE A 184 29.62 -0.85 -7.20
CA PHE A 184 28.39 -1.14 -7.94
C PHE A 184 27.20 -0.42 -7.32
N SER A 185 26.36 0.19 -8.15
CA SER A 185 25.01 0.60 -7.76
C SER A 185 24.14 -0.64 -7.51
N ILE A 186 23.22 -0.55 -6.56
CA ILE A 186 22.34 -1.68 -6.22
C ILE A 186 21.28 -1.99 -7.29
N GLY A 187 21.03 -1.06 -8.21
CA GLY A 187 20.02 -1.23 -9.24
C GLY A 187 20.05 -0.14 -10.30
N TYR A 188 19.26 -0.36 -11.35
CA TYR A 188 19.00 0.62 -12.38
C TYR A 188 17.50 0.74 -12.58
N SER A 189 16.98 1.95 -12.47
CA SER A 189 15.58 2.23 -12.71
C SER A 189 15.37 2.51 -14.20
N MET A 190 14.63 1.60 -14.86
CA MET A 190 14.20 1.79 -16.23
C MET A 190 13.27 3.00 -16.38
N ALA A 191 12.55 3.38 -15.33
CA ALA A 191 11.62 4.50 -15.34
C ALA A 191 12.33 5.85 -15.34
N THR A 192 13.41 5.98 -14.57
CA THR A 192 14.18 7.23 -14.45
C THR A 192 15.43 7.26 -15.31
N HIS A 193 15.70 6.17 -16.04
CA HIS A 193 16.93 5.95 -16.80
C HIS A 193 18.23 6.19 -15.99
N ALA A 194 18.16 5.98 -14.68
CA ALA A 194 19.25 6.29 -13.76
C ALA A 194 19.58 5.09 -12.87
N ARG A 195 20.85 5.01 -12.48
CA ARG A 195 21.33 4.09 -11.44
C ARG A 195 20.83 4.54 -10.08
N ASP A 196 20.61 3.57 -9.19
CA ASP A 196 20.30 3.85 -7.79
C ASP A 196 21.46 4.61 -7.13
N ALA A 197 21.12 5.51 -6.21
CA ALA A 197 22.08 6.29 -5.43
C ALA A 197 22.72 5.49 -4.29
N SER A 198 22.28 4.25 -4.07
CA SER A 198 22.80 3.29 -3.10
C SER A 198 23.75 2.31 -3.78
N TYR A 199 24.72 1.81 -3.03
CA TYR A 199 25.84 1.04 -3.58
C TYR A 199 26.12 -0.20 -2.74
N TYR A 200 26.60 -1.26 -3.39
CA TYR A 200 27.20 -2.41 -2.70
C TYR A 200 28.59 -2.03 -2.23
N ASP A 201 28.67 -1.63 -0.96
CA ASP A 201 29.87 -1.03 -0.36
C ASP A 201 30.47 -1.87 0.77
N LEU A 202 29.99 -3.09 1.02
CA LEU A 202 30.51 -3.99 2.08
C LEU A 202 31.11 -5.27 1.50
N LEU A 203 32.21 -5.73 2.11
CA LEU A 203 32.82 -7.02 1.74
C LEU A 203 31.97 -8.20 2.24
N ALA A 204 31.30 -8.05 3.38
CA ALA A 204 30.32 -9.01 3.88
C ALA A 204 28.95 -8.83 3.19
N SER A 205 28.91 -9.17 1.91
CA SER A 205 27.69 -9.24 1.10
C SER A 205 27.81 -10.37 0.08
N GLU A 206 26.68 -10.94 -0.31
CA GLU A 206 26.51 -11.85 -1.44
C GLU A 206 27.00 -11.23 -2.77
N ALA A 207 26.83 -9.91 -2.92
CA ALA A 207 27.22 -9.17 -4.11
C ALA A 207 28.74 -9.23 -4.37
N ARG A 208 29.56 -9.59 -3.36
CA ARG A 208 30.99 -9.80 -3.55
C ARG A 208 31.31 -10.87 -4.59
N LEU A 209 30.43 -11.84 -4.80
CA LEU A 209 30.62 -12.84 -5.86
C LEU A 209 30.56 -12.16 -7.23
N ALA A 210 29.62 -11.24 -7.44
CA ALA A 210 29.55 -10.44 -8.66
C ALA A 210 30.78 -9.54 -8.81
N SER A 211 31.22 -8.88 -7.73
CA SER A 211 32.48 -8.13 -7.70
C SER A 211 33.69 -8.97 -8.11
N PHE A 212 33.80 -10.17 -7.55
CA PHE A 212 34.90 -11.09 -7.86
C PHE A 212 34.88 -11.50 -9.34
N VAL A 213 33.71 -11.91 -9.87
CA VAL A 213 33.55 -12.32 -11.26
C VAL A 213 33.81 -11.16 -12.23
N ALA A 214 33.31 -9.96 -11.93
CA ALA A 214 33.51 -8.79 -12.78
C ALA A 214 34.98 -8.37 -12.86
N ILE A 215 35.73 -8.50 -11.76
CA ILE A 215 37.20 -8.29 -11.77
C ILE A 215 37.90 -9.40 -12.55
N ALA A 216 37.52 -10.68 -12.32
CA ALA A 216 38.08 -11.82 -13.03
C ALA A 216 37.89 -11.74 -14.56
N LYS A 217 36.75 -11.20 -14.99
CA LYS A 217 36.42 -10.93 -16.41
C LYS A 217 37.10 -9.67 -16.95
N ASN A 218 37.72 -8.87 -16.08
CA ASN A 218 38.30 -7.57 -16.39
C ASN A 218 37.28 -6.55 -16.92
N ASP A 219 36.01 -6.68 -16.50
CA ASP A 219 34.96 -5.68 -16.78
C ASP A 219 35.20 -4.42 -15.94
N ILE A 220 35.69 -4.60 -14.70
CA ILE A 220 35.93 -3.51 -13.74
C ILE A 220 37.33 -3.64 -13.12
N PRO A 221 37.91 -2.54 -12.60
CA PRO A 221 39.27 -2.54 -12.10
C PRO A 221 39.35 -3.11 -10.66
N VAL A 222 40.50 -3.70 -10.31
CA VAL A 222 40.73 -4.43 -9.05
C VAL A 222 40.54 -3.58 -7.79
N GLU A 223 40.71 -2.26 -7.89
CA GLU A 223 40.50 -1.27 -6.84
C GLU A 223 39.10 -1.34 -6.25
N HIS A 224 38.11 -1.82 -7.02
CA HIS A 224 36.76 -2.07 -6.53
C HIS A 224 36.76 -2.98 -5.28
N TRP A 225 37.51 -4.08 -5.30
CA TRP A 225 37.60 -5.03 -4.18
C TRP A 225 38.11 -4.36 -2.89
N PHE A 226 39.06 -3.44 -3.04
CA PHE A 226 39.66 -2.72 -1.94
C PHE A 226 38.82 -1.52 -1.47
N ARG A 227 37.76 -1.17 -2.20
CA ARG A 227 36.77 -0.16 -1.82
C ARG A 227 35.61 -0.69 -1.00
N LEU A 228 35.38 -2.00 -1.03
CA LEU A 228 34.43 -2.67 -0.16
C LEU A 228 34.81 -2.49 1.33
N GLY A 229 33.85 -2.14 2.16
CA GLY A 229 34.00 -1.89 3.58
C GLY A 229 34.42 -3.15 4.33
N ARG A 230 35.37 -2.98 5.25
CA ARG A 230 35.96 -4.04 6.09
C ARG A 230 35.65 -3.84 7.57
N THR A 231 34.49 -3.26 7.86
CA THR A 231 34.09 -2.98 9.24
C THR A 231 33.95 -4.29 10.00
N LEU A 232 34.66 -4.41 11.11
CA LEU A 232 34.69 -5.61 11.94
C LEU A 232 33.94 -5.32 13.24
N THR A 233 33.31 -6.35 13.78
CA THR A 233 32.81 -6.34 15.15
C THR A 233 33.39 -7.53 15.91
N HIS A 234 33.49 -7.39 17.23
CA HIS A 234 34.00 -8.40 18.14
C HIS A 234 33.01 -8.62 19.28
N ALA A 235 32.44 -9.83 19.35
CA ALA A 235 31.46 -10.25 20.35
C ALA A 235 31.61 -11.76 20.57
N ASP A 236 31.42 -12.23 21.81
CA ASP A 236 31.53 -13.64 22.21
C ASP A 236 32.83 -14.32 21.77
N GLY A 237 33.94 -13.59 21.82
CA GLY A 237 35.28 -14.10 21.49
C GLY A 237 35.54 -14.37 20.00
N ALA A 238 34.62 -14.00 19.10
CA ALA A 238 34.78 -14.15 17.66
C ALA A 238 34.78 -12.79 16.94
N THR A 239 35.61 -12.65 15.90
CA THR A 239 35.67 -11.48 15.02
C THR A 239 35.01 -11.82 13.69
N ALA A 240 34.14 -10.95 13.19
CA ALA A 240 33.53 -11.10 11.87
C ALA A 240 33.23 -9.74 11.25
N LEU A 241 33.25 -9.68 9.92
CA LEU A 241 32.81 -8.51 9.16
C LEU A 241 31.31 -8.25 9.38
N ILE A 242 30.95 -6.98 9.45
CA ILE A 242 29.56 -6.54 9.51
C ILE A 242 28.98 -6.51 8.11
N SER A 243 27.80 -7.10 7.94
CA SER A 243 27.00 -7.00 6.72
C SER A 243 25.89 -5.96 6.87
N TRP A 244 25.12 -5.71 5.82
CA TRP A 244 24.03 -4.74 5.90
C TRP A 244 22.93 -5.22 6.84
N SER A 245 22.44 -6.46 6.65
CA SER A 245 21.29 -7.01 7.39
C SER A 245 21.65 -8.06 8.44
N GLY A 246 22.91 -8.49 8.56
CA GLY A 246 23.32 -9.57 9.46
C GLY A 246 22.78 -10.95 9.05
N SER A 247 22.32 -11.08 7.81
CA SER A 247 21.68 -12.28 7.26
C SER A 247 22.74 -13.34 6.96
N MET A 248 22.49 -14.61 7.33
CA MET A 248 23.44 -15.70 7.06
C MET A 248 23.75 -15.83 5.56
N PHE A 249 22.79 -15.53 4.70
CA PHE A 249 22.95 -15.56 3.24
C PHE A 249 24.05 -14.62 2.72
N GLU A 250 24.15 -13.39 3.24
CA GLU A 250 25.16 -12.39 2.85
C GLU A 250 26.60 -12.92 3.08
N TYR A 251 26.75 -13.82 4.07
CA TYR A 251 28.01 -14.46 4.39
C TYR A 251 28.25 -15.75 3.60
N LEU A 252 27.26 -16.65 3.54
CA LEU A 252 27.49 -18.03 3.09
C LEU A 252 27.12 -18.30 1.63
N MET A 253 26.29 -17.48 0.98
CA MET A 253 25.94 -17.70 -0.41
C MET A 253 27.18 -17.69 -1.33
N PRO A 254 28.14 -16.74 -1.21
CA PRO A 254 29.35 -16.78 -2.03
C PRO A 254 30.19 -18.05 -1.81
N VAL A 255 30.17 -18.63 -0.60
CA VAL A 255 30.94 -19.84 -0.23
C VAL A 255 30.45 -21.07 -1.00
N LEU A 256 29.24 -21.06 -1.56
CA LEU A 256 28.74 -22.14 -2.41
C LEU A 256 29.66 -22.44 -3.59
N VAL A 257 30.33 -21.41 -4.12
CA VAL A 257 31.22 -21.51 -5.29
C VAL A 257 32.61 -20.89 -5.09
N MET A 258 32.79 -19.98 -4.13
CA MET A 258 34.10 -19.41 -3.81
C MET A 258 34.81 -20.23 -2.73
N GLN A 259 36.10 -20.50 -2.92
CA GLN A 259 36.92 -21.15 -1.90
C GLN A 259 37.15 -20.21 -0.71
N SER A 260 37.14 -20.78 0.50
CA SER A 260 37.63 -20.13 1.71
C SER A 260 39.07 -20.56 1.96
N PHE A 261 39.94 -19.61 2.28
CA PHE A 261 41.34 -19.90 2.62
C PHE A 261 41.57 -19.69 4.12
N PRO A 262 42.16 -20.66 4.83
CA PRO A 262 42.39 -20.56 6.26
C PRO A 262 43.12 -19.27 6.66
N PHE A 263 42.73 -18.71 7.81
CA PHE A 263 43.38 -17.53 8.41
C PHE A 263 43.23 -16.22 7.62
N THR A 264 42.28 -16.17 6.69
CA THR A 264 41.89 -14.94 5.99
C THR A 264 40.76 -14.21 6.72
N VAL A 265 40.54 -12.94 6.37
CA VAL A 265 39.44 -12.14 6.97
C VAL A 265 38.06 -12.73 6.66
N LEU A 266 37.89 -13.29 5.46
CA LEU A 266 36.66 -13.94 5.03
C LEU A 266 36.43 -15.25 5.77
N ASP A 267 37.46 -16.08 5.90
CA ASP A 267 37.42 -17.36 6.62
C ASP A 267 37.03 -17.17 8.09
N GLN A 268 37.67 -16.22 8.79
CA GLN A 268 37.28 -15.86 10.15
C GLN A 268 35.86 -15.33 10.23
N THR A 269 35.44 -14.53 9.24
CA THR A 269 34.08 -13.98 9.18
C THR A 269 33.05 -15.09 9.06
N TYR A 270 33.28 -16.13 8.25
CA TYR A 270 32.33 -17.23 8.09
C TYR A 270 32.13 -18.00 9.40
N HIS A 271 33.23 -18.36 10.08
CA HIS A 271 33.16 -18.99 11.39
C HIS A 271 32.52 -18.08 12.45
N GLY A 272 32.87 -16.79 12.46
CA GLY A 272 32.33 -15.81 13.39
C GLY A 272 30.83 -15.55 13.20
N ALA A 273 30.37 -15.45 11.94
CA ALA A 273 28.97 -15.26 11.62
C ALA A 273 28.12 -16.46 12.07
N VAL A 274 28.55 -17.68 11.74
CA VAL A 274 27.83 -18.91 12.16
C VAL A 274 27.73 -19.00 13.69
N ARG A 275 28.84 -18.75 14.42
CA ARG A 275 28.84 -18.79 15.89
C ARG A 275 27.89 -17.75 16.51
N ARG A 276 27.83 -16.54 15.95
CA ARG A 276 26.91 -15.49 16.47
C ARG A 276 25.45 -15.79 16.18
N HIS A 277 25.15 -16.38 15.02
CA HIS A 277 23.79 -16.88 14.76
C HIS A 277 23.39 -17.98 15.73
N ILE A 278 24.31 -18.90 16.07
CA ILE A 278 24.09 -19.93 17.09
C ILE A 278 23.83 -19.28 18.45
N ALA A 279 24.75 -18.43 18.93
CA ALA A 279 24.64 -17.77 20.24
C ALA A 279 23.35 -16.93 20.36
N TYR A 280 22.99 -16.20 19.30
CA TYR A 280 21.78 -15.39 19.26
C TYR A 280 20.49 -16.22 19.40
N ALA A 281 20.45 -17.39 18.78
CA ALA A 281 19.33 -18.32 18.85
C ALA A 281 19.28 -19.10 20.17
N GLU A 282 20.44 -19.50 20.71
CA GLU A 282 20.57 -20.17 22.01
C GLU A 282 20.07 -19.27 23.14
N ALA A 283 20.42 -17.98 23.12
CA ALA A 283 19.91 -16.99 24.06
C ALA A 283 18.38 -16.84 24.05
N ARG A 284 17.69 -17.38 23.03
CA ARG A 284 16.23 -17.29 22.82
C ARG A 284 15.52 -18.65 22.82
N ASP A 285 16.25 -19.74 23.09
CA ASP A 285 15.72 -21.11 23.05
C ASP A 285 15.02 -21.48 21.71
N VAL A 286 15.62 -21.07 20.59
CA VAL A 286 15.14 -21.41 19.24
C VAL A 286 16.23 -22.08 18.39
N PRO A 287 15.89 -22.80 17.30
CA PRO A 287 16.87 -23.21 16.31
C PRO A 287 17.50 -21.98 15.62
N TRP A 288 18.68 -22.14 15.04
CA TRP A 288 19.38 -21.04 14.35
C TRP A 288 19.30 -21.16 12.82
N GLY A 289 19.71 -20.10 12.12
CA GLY A 289 19.63 -19.99 10.66
C GLY A 289 18.82 -18.78 10.22
N ILE A 290 19.06 -17.62 10.83
CA ILE A 290 18.32 -16.40 10.49
C ILE A 290 18.84 -15.87 9.16
N SER A 291 17.95 -15.68 8.20
CA SER A 291 18.33 -15.27 6.85
C SER A 291 17.12 -14.73 6.11
N GLU A 292 17.37 -14.08 4.97
CA GLU A 292 16.31 -13.69 4.04
C GLU A 292 15.40 -14.87 3.71
N SER A 293 14.09 -14.70 3.94
CA SER A 293 13.12 -15.77 3.83
C SER A 293 11.70 -15.24 3.77
N ALA A 294 10.77 -16.11 3.41
CA ALA A 294 9.35 -15.88 3.59
C ALA A 294 8.98 -15.94 5.07
N PHE A 295 7.94 -15.20 5.47
CA PHE A 295 7.51 -15.08 6.86
C PHE A 295 5.98 -15.16 6.99
N ASN A 296 5.44 -15.42 8.18
CA ASN A 296 4.00 -15.59 8.43
C ASN A 296 3.22 -14.26 8.39
N LEU A 297 3.35 -13.56 7.27
CA LEU A 297 2.51 -12.46 6.83
C LEU A 297 2.08 -12.85 5.43
N ARG A 298 0.78 -12.84 5.17
CA ARG A 298 0.24 -13.26 3.89
C ARG A 298 -0.39 -12.07 3.18
N ASP A 299 -0.21 -12.01 1.86
CA ASP A 299 -1.05 -11.15 1.04
C ASP A 299 -2.47 -11.72 0.94
N ARG A 300 -3.31 -11.05 0.17
CA ARG A 300 -4.72 -11.44 0.00
C ARG A 300 -4.89 -12.73 -0.79
N GLN A 301 -3.85 -13.20 -1.48
CA GLN A 301 -3.81 -14.48 -2.19
C GLN A 301 -3.30 -15.61 -1.27
N LEU A 302 -3.11 -15.31 0.03
CA LEU A 302 -2.52 -16.20 1.02
C LEU A 302 -1.06 -16.55 0.70
N THR A 303 -0.37 -15.74 -0.11
CA THR A 303 1.06 -15.89 -0.40
C THR A 303 1.87 -15.29 0.73
N TYR A 304 2.79 -16.08 1.28
CA TYR A 304 3.73 -15.59 2.27
C TYR A 304 4.61 -14.47 1.70
N GLN A 305 4.77 -13.39 2.45
CA GLN A 305 5.63 -12.26 2.11
C GLN A 305 7.10 -12.60 2.40
N TYR A 306 8.02 -11.92 1.71
CA TYR A 306 9.46 -12.23 1.70
C TYR A 306 10.30 -11.00 2.02
N ARG A 307 11.30 -11.12 2.91
CA ARG A 307 12.26 -10.03 3.24
C ARG A 307 13.52 -10.53 3.93
N ALA A 308 14.50 -9.64 4.08
CA ALA A 308 15.75 -9.90 4.80
C ALA A 308 15.59 -9.90 6.33
N PHE A 309 16.08 -10.96 6.96
CA PHE A 309 16.24 -11.11 8.41
C PHE A 309 17.70 -11.38 8.75
N GLY A 310 18.15 -10.95 9.92
CA GLY A 310 19.51 -11.22 10.35
C GLY A 310 19.75 -10.87 11.81
N VAL A 311 20.97 -11.12 12.26
CA VAL A 311 21.35 -10.96 13.66
C VAL A 311 21.84 -9.53 13.90
N PRO A 312 21.29 -8.78 14.88
CA PRO A 312 21.67 -7.39 15.13
C PRO A 312 23.17 -7.16 15.33
N ASN A 313 23.85 -8.05 16.07
CA ASN A 313 25.28 -7.93 16.34
C ASN A 313 26.19 -8.18 15.12
N LEU A 314 25.62 -8.47 13.96
CA LEU A 314 26.30 -8.69 12.68
C LEU A 314 25.92 -7.63 11.63
N ALA A 315 25.05 -6.68 11.95
CA ALA A 315 24.42 -5.81 10.98
C ALA A 315 24.70 -4.31 11.18
N LEU A 316 24.70 -3.54 10.09
CA LEU A 316 24.57 -2.07 10.15
C LEU A 316 23.12 -1.62 10.32
N LYS A 317 22.16 -2.38 9.78
CA LYS A 317 20.73 -2.09 9.85
C LYS A 317 20.22 -2.24 11.27
N ARG A 318 19.66 -1.17 11.83
CA ARG A 318 19.04 -1.18 13.16
C ARG A 318 17.65 -1.82 13.14
N GLY A 319 17.21 -2.31 14.30
CA GLY A 319 15.85 -2.83 14.50
C GLY A 319 15.63 -4.29 14.09
N LEU A 320 16.69 -5.02 13.77
CA LEU A 320 16.62 -6.45 13.40
C LEU A 320 16.20 -7.37 14.56
N GLY A 321 16.31 -6.91 15.81
CA GLY A 321 15.90 -7.69 16.99
C GLY A 321 14.38 -7.88 17.10
N ARG A 322 13.59 -7.11 16.34
CA ARG A 322 12.12 -7.10 16.40
C ARG A 322 11.47 -8.35 15.78
N ASP A 323 12.19 -9.01 14.86
CA ASP A 323 11.69 -10.15 14.12
C ASP A 323 12.58 -11.38 14.33
N LEU A 324 11.97 -12.52 14.67
CA LEU A 324 12.67 -13.79 14.86
C LEU A 324 12.11 -14.84 13.89
N VAL A 325 12.73 -14.93 12.72
CA VAL A 325 12.37 -15.88 11.66
C VAL A 325 13.56 -16.77 11.36
N ILE A 326 13.36 -18.08 11.45
CA ILE A 326 14.42 -19.09 11.27
C ILE A 326 14.24 -19.76 9.91
N ALA A 327 15.25 -19.67 9.05
CA ALA A 327 15.25 -20.21 7.70
C ALA A 327 16.11 -21.50 7.62
N PRO A 328 15.52 -22.69 7.42
CA PRO A 328 16.28 -23.95 7.41
C PRO A 328 17.39 -24.02 6.35
N TYR A 329 17.21 -23.38 5.19
CA TYR A 329 18.23 -23.37 4.14
C TYR A 329 19.53 -22.68 4.58
N ALA A 330 19.44 -21.67 5.44
CA ALA A 330 20.60 -20.97 5.97
C ALA A 330 21.39 -21.86 6.95
N ALA A 331 20.68 -22.65 7.77
CA ALA A 331 21.30 -23.70 8.56
C ALA A 331 21.99 -24.74 7.66
N ALA A 332 21.37 -25.15 6.56
CA ALA A 332 21.98 -26.07 5.59
C ALA A 332 23.23 -25.49 4.92
N MET A 333 23.26 -24.21 4.56
CA MET A 333 24.47 -23.57 4.02
C MET A 333 25.64 -23.57 5.01
N ALA A 334 25.36 -23.41 6.30
CA ALA A 334 26.37 -23.44 7.34
C ALA A 334 27.08 -24.81 7.47
N MET A 335 26.58 -25.88 6.84
CA MET A 335 27.31 -27.15 6.75
C MET A 335 28.69 -27.02 6.10
N MET A 336 28.88 -26.02 5.23
CA MET A 336 30.18 -25.74 4.60
C MET A 336 31.22 -25.19 5.59
N VAL A 337 30.78 -24.72 6.77
CA VAL A 337 31.61 -24.11 7.81
C VAL A 337 31.70 -25.03 9.03
N ASP A 338 30.55 -25.52 9.52
CA ASP A 338 30.43 -26.47 10.62
C ASP A 338 29.30 -27.48 10.33
N SER A 339 29.70 -28.63 9.78
CA SER A 339 28.78 -29.69 9.36
C SER A 339 28.07 -30.37 10.53
N ARG A 340 28.75 -30.59 11.65
CA ARG A 340 28.17 -31.32 12.79
C ARG A 340 27.09 -30.49 13.48
N THR A 341 27.37 -29.22 13.76
CA THR A 341 26.43 -28.33 14.44
C THR A 341 25.23 -28.02 13.54
N SER A 342 25.46 -27.84 12.24
CA SER A 342 24.39 -27.65 11.26
C SER A 342 23.45 -28.86 11.18
N LEU A 343 23.98 -30.08 11.08
CA LEU A 343 23.16 -31.30 11.05
C LEU A 343 22.29 -31.45 12.31
N SER A 344 22.86 -31.22 13.49
CA SER A 344 22.11 -31.23 14.74
C SER A 344 20.95 -30.23 14.73
N ASN A 345 21.19 -29.02 14.23
CA ASN A 345 20.15 -27.98 14.13
C ASN A 345 19.07 -28.32 13.09
N LEU A 346 19.44 -28.90 11.95
CA LEU A 346 18.48 -29.37 10.94
C LEU A 346 17.59 -30.49 11.50
N SER A 347 18.15 -31.44 12.28
CA SER A 347 17.34 -32.44 12.98
C SER A 347 16.40 -31.82 14.02
N ARG A 348 16.80 -30.72 14.70
CA ARG A 348 15.89 -29.97 15.59
C ARG A 348 14.75 -29.30 14.81
N LEU A 349 15.05 -28.74 13.64
CA LEU A 349 14.05 -28.13 12.75
C LEU A 349 13.07 -29.17 12.21
N GLU A 350 13.56 -30.33 11.80
CA GLU A 350 12.76 -31.47 11.36
C GLU A 350 11.78 -31.92 12.44
N LYS A 351 12.24 -32.12 13.69
CA LYS A 351 11.39 -32.44 14.85
C LYS A 351 10.32 -31.38 15.14
N ARG A 352 10.48 -30.15 14.64
CA ARG A 352 9.50 -29.06 14.74
C ARG A 352 8.55 -28.98 13.53
N GLY A 353 8.53 -29.99 12.67
CA GLY A 353 7.67 -30.07 11.49
C GLY A 353 8.12 -29.21 10.30
N ALA A 354 9.39 -28.76 10.31
CA ALA A 354 9.91 -27.91 9.24
C ALA A 354 10.18 -28.68 7.94
N LEU A 355 10.29 -30.02 7.99
CA LEU A 355 10.52 -30.85 6.81
C LEU A 355 9.18 -31.23 6.16
N GLY A 356 9.00 -30.82 4.91
CA GLY A 356 7.82 -31.14 4.10
C GLY A 356 8.16 -32.00 2.88
N ARG A 357 7.17 -32.19 2.01
CA ARG A 357 7.26 -33.08 0.83
C ARG A 357 8.46 -32.83 -0.10
N PHE A 358 8.84 -31.57 -0.27
CA PHE A 358 9.90 -31.17 -1.21
C PHE A 358 11.21 -30.78 -0.52
N GLY A 359 11.36 -31.11 0.76
CA GLY A 359 12.45 -30.65 1.62
C GLY A 359 11.96 -29.72 2.71
N PHE A 360 12.86 -28.92 3.28
CA PHE A 360 12.46 -27.97 4.32
C PHE A 360 11.55 -26.88 3.77
N TYR A 361 10.51 -26.54 4.54
CA TYR A 361 9.76 -25.30 4.37
C TYR A 361 10.67 -24.09 4.55
N ASP A 362 10.25 -22.96 3.99
CA ASP A 362 11.10 -21.78 3.87
C ASP A 362 11.53 -21.19 5.21
N ALA A 363 10.62 -21.17 6.20
CA ALA A 363 10.90 -20.64 7.52
C ALA A 363 9.96 -21.13 8.65
N LEU A 364 10.43 -20.91 9.89
CA LEU A 364 9.64 -20.91 11.12
C LEU A 364 9.60 -19.48 11.65
N ASP A 365 8.42 -18.93 11.80
CA ASP A 365 8.21 -17.55 12.24
C ASP A 365 7.80 -17.51 13.72
N TYR A 366 8.71 -17.06 14.58
CA TYR A 366 8.47 -16.90 16.02
C TYR A 366 7.90 -15.52 16.36
N THR A 367 7.89 -14.57 15.42
CA THR A 367 7.30 -13.24 15.64
C THR A 367 5.77 -13.30 15.55
N ARG A 368 5.25 -14.05 14.59
CA ARG A 368 3.81 -14.06 14.24
C ARG A 368 3.25 -15.49 14.25
N PRO A 369 3.19 -16.16 15.41
CA PRO A 369 2.59 -17.48 15.51
C PRO A 369 1.08 -17.44 15.32
N ASP A 370 0.50 -18.58 14.94
CA ASP A 370 -0.96 -18.78 15.00
C ASP A 370 -1.42 -18.82 16.49
N PRO A 371 -2.69 -18.49 16.80
CA PRO A 371 -3.17 -18.47 18.18
C PRO A 371 -2.96 -19.82 18.91
N GLY A 372 -2.23 -19.79 20.02
CA GLY A 372 -1.92 -20.98 20.82
C GLY A 372 -0.61 -21.69 20.43
N GLU A 373 0.04 -21.28 19.35
CA GLU A 373 1.31 -21.86 18.88
C GLU A 373 2.53 -21.02 19.33
N ARG A 374 3.70 -21.65 19.43
CA ARG A 374 4.97 -20.98 19.76
C ARG A 374 5.65 -20.35 18.52
N PHE A 375 5.33 -20.85 17.33
CA PHE A 375 5.80 -20.34 16.03
C PHE A 375 4.81 -20.75 14.94
N ALA A 376 4.81 -20.04 13.82
CA ALA A 376 4.07 -20.43 12.62
C ALA A 376 5.01 -21.05 11.57
N LEU A 377 4.55 -22.14 10.93
CA LEU A 377 5.24 -22.73 9.79
C LEU A 377 4.92 -21.94 8.50
N VAL A 378 5.96 -21.49 7.81
CA VAL A 378 5.85 -20.81 6.52
C VAL A 378 5.90 -21.87 5.43
N LYS A 379 4.74 -22.47 5.11
CA LYS A 379 4.59 -23.64 4.23
C LYS A 379 4.77 -23.32 2.74
N THR A 380 5.91 -22.75 2.38
CA THR A 380 6.32 -22.48 1.00
C THR A 380 7.69 -23.09 0.71
N PHE A 381 8.00 -23.31 -0.56
CA PHE A 381 9.26 -23.89 -1.02
C PHE A 381 9.90 -22.98 -2.05
N MET A 382 11.07 -22.42 -1.71
CA MET A 382 11.85 -21.61 -2.64
C MET A 382 12.87 -22.48 -3.35
N ALA A 383 12.75 -22.60 -4.67
CA ALA A 383 13.63 -23.45 -5.48
C ALA A 383 15.11 -23.07 -5.32
N HIS A 384 15.41 -21.78 -5.18
CA HIS A 384 16.78 -21.30 -4.97
C HIS A 384 17.31 -21.64 -3.56
N HIS A 385 16.49 -21.54 -2.51
CA HIS A 385 16.87 -21.96 -1.15
C HIS A 385 17.19 -23.45 -1.08
N ILE A 386 16.33 -24.29 -1.67
CA ILE A 386 16.56 -25.73 -1.77
C ILE A 386 17.83 -26.01 -2.59
N GLY A 387 18.01 -25.33 -3.72
CA GLY A 387 19.20 -25.45 -4.57
C GLY A 387 20.50 -25.11 -3.84
N MET A 388 20.51 -24.03 -3.07
CA MET A 388 21.66 -23.65 -2.23
C MET A 388 21.94 -24.70 -1.15
N GLY A 389 20.90 -25.23 -0.51
CA GLY A 389 21.02 -26.34 0.44
C GLY A 389 21.67 -27.58 -0.19
N PHE A 390 21.24 -27.98 -1.39
CA PHE A 390 21.86 -29.10 -2.10
C PHE A 390 23.32 -28.85 -2.48
N ILE A 391 23.66 -27.63 -2.90
CA ILE A 391 25.06 -27.28 -3.20
C ILE A 391 25.91 -27.32 -1.92
N ALA A 392 25.40 -26.81 -0.80
CA ALA A 392 26.09 -26.85 0.49
C ALA A 392 26.35 -28.28 0.97
N ILE A 393 25.33 -29.14 0.91
CA ILE A 393 25.46 -30.59 1.21
C ILE A 393 26.48 -31.23 0.28
N ALA A 394 26.42 -30.94 -1.02
CA ALA A 394 27.36 -31.47 -1.99
C ALA A 394 28.79 -31.02 -1.69
N ASN A 395 29.01 -29.75 -1.31
CA ASN A 395 30.32 -29.25 -0.91
C ASN A 395 30.82 -29.92 0.37
N ALA A 396 29.98 -30.07 1.39
CA ALA A 396 30.35 -30.74 2.64
C ALA A 396 30.73 -32.22 2.42
N LEU A 397 29.95 -32.95 1.61
CA LEU A 397 30.18 -34.38 1.35
C LEU A 397 31.28 -34.66 0.32
N ARG A 398 31.61 -33.68 -0.52
CA ARG A 398 32.51 -33.86 -1.67
C ARG A 398 33.69 -32.90 -1.64
N ASP A 399 34.03 -32.40 -0.46
CA ASP A 399 35.22 -31.58 -0.24
C ASP A 399 35.25 -30.36 -1.18
N GLY A 400 34.23 -29.50 -1.09
CA GLY A 400 34.14 -28.27 -1.91
C GLY A 400 34.02 -28.51 -3.41
N LEU A 401 33.20 -29.48 -3.84
CA LEU A 401 33.07 -29.85 -5.26
C LEU A 401 32.74 -28.67 -6.18
N TRP A 402 31.78 -27.83 -5.80
CA TRP A 402 31.38 -26.68 -6.61
C TRP A 402 32.41 -25.56 -6.54
N GLN A 403 33.07 -25.39 -5.40
CA GLN A 403 34.17 -24.45 -5.24
C GLN A 403 35.35 -24.78 -6.15
N ARG A 404 35.80 -26.05 -6.17
CA ARG A 404 36.87 -26.48 -7.09
C ARG A 404 36.48 -26.35 -8.56
N ARG A 405 35.22 -26.57 -8.90
CA ARG A 405 34.74 -26.42 -10.29
C ARG A 405 34.73 -24.96 -10.74
N PHE A 406 34.36 -24.04 -9.85
CA PHE A 406 34.40 -22.61 -10.13
C PHE A 406 35.85 -22.13 -10.28
N HIS A 407 36.73 -22.51 -9.35
CA HIS A 407 38.16 -22.15 -9.35
C HIS A 407 39.02 -22.88 -10.41
N ALA A 408 38.45 -23.86 -11.12
CA ALA A 408 39.13 -24.47 -12.26
C ALA A 408 39.11 -23.58 -13.52
N ASP A 409 38.24 -22.57 -13.56
CA ASP A 409 38.17 -21.62 -14.66
C ASP A 409 39.39 -20.67 -14.66
N PRO A 410 40.09 -20.47 -15.79
CA PRO A 410 41.25 -19.58 -15.85
C PRO A 410 40.97 -18.13 -15.44
N LEU A 411 39.79 -17.58 -15.75
CA LEU A 411 39.43 -16.20 -15.38
C LEU A 411 39.29 -16.09 -13.86
N VAL A 412 38.54 -17.02 -13.24
CA VAL A 412 38.38 -17.08 -11.78
C VAL A 412 39.72 -17.24 -11.09
N ARG A 413 40.59 -18.14 -11.60
CA ARG A 413 41.90 -18.39 -11.02
C ARG A 413 42.81 -17.16 -11.06
N SER A 414 42.66 -16.29 -12.06
CA SER A 414 43.43 -15.05 -12.17
C SER A 414 43.13 -14.05 -11.04
N ALA A 415 41.91 -14.06 -10.50
CA ALA A 415 41.48 -13.18 -9.42
C ALA A 415 41.58 -13.79 -8.01
N GLU A 416 41.98 -15.07 -7.90
CA GLU A 416 41.99 -15.84 -6.64
C GLU A 416 42.79 -15.17 -5.52
N LEU A 417 43.85 -14.43 -5.86
CA LEU A 417 44.68 -13.69 -4.90
C LEU A 417 43.88 -12.70 -4.03
N LEU A 418 42.73 -12.22 -4.51
CA LEU A 418 41.83 -11.33 -3.75
C LEU A 418 41.25 -12.00 -2.50
N LEU A 419 41.17 -13.34 -2.49
CA LEU A 419 40.62 -14.12 -1.39
C LEU A 419 41.66 -14.41 -0.28
N HIS A 420 42.94 -14.13 -0.53
CA HIS A 420 44.04 -14.34 0.44
C HIS A 420 44.26 -13.16 1.39
N GLU A 421 43.25 -12.30 1.57
CA GLU A 421 43.36 -11.11 2.42
C GLU A 421 43.53 -11.48 3.90
N ARG A 422 44.67 -11.09 4.49
CA ARG A 422 44.99 -11.29 5.90
C ARG A 422 44.20 -10.33 6.79
N ILE A 423 43.98 -10.73 8.02
CA ILE A 423 43.31 -9.89 9.03
C ILE A 423 44.15 -8.61 9.29
N PRO A 424 43.57 -7.41 9.14
CA PRO A 424 44.28 -6.16 9.40
C PRO A 424 44.76 -6.06 10.86
N ARG A 425 46.00 -5.59 11.07
CA ARG A 425 46.59 -5.39 12.41
C ARG A 425 45.97 -4.23 13.20
N ARG A 426 45.36 -3.26 12.50
CA ARG A 426 44.58 -2.16 13.10
C ARG A 426 43.11 -2.41 12.79
N LEU A 427 42.38 -2.82 13.81
CA LEU A 427 40.95 -3.10 13.70
C LEU A 427 40.18 -1.81 13.95
N VAL A 428 39.38 -1.36 12.97
CA VAL A 428 38.26 -0.45 13.27
C VAL A 428 37.15 -1.35 13.78
N LEU A 429 37.11 -1.52 15.10
CA LEU A 429 36.05 -2.27 15.78
C LEU A 429 34.86 -1.34 15.96
N GLN A 430 33.74 -1.71 15.36
CA GLN A 430 32.46 -1.13 15.70
C GLN A 430 31.88 -1.89 16.90
N GLU A 431 31.38 -1.16 17.88
CA GLU A 431 30.70 -1.76 19.03
C GLU A 431 29.53 -2.64 18.54
N PRO A 432 29.42 -3.90 19.00
CA PRO A 432 28.32 -4.77 18.65
C PRO A 432 27.00 -4.10 19.00
N GLN A 433 26.03 -4.12 18.07
CA GLN A 433 24.68 -3.73 18.42
C GLN A 433 24.09 -4.79 19.36
N GLU A 434 23.87 -4.44 20.62
CA GLU A 434 23.10 -5.24 21.56
C GLU A 434 21.60 -5.11 21.24
N ALA A 435 20.89 -6.23 21.20
CA ALA A 435 19.44 -6.21 21.20
C ALA A 435 18.98 -5.73 22.58
N ARG A 436 18.19 -4.66 22.65
CA ARG A 436 17.71 -4.14 23.95
C ARG A 436 16.79 -5.18 24.61
N PRO A 437 16.73 -5.28 25.95
CA PRO A 437 15.78 -6.16 26.64
C PRO A 437 14.32 -5.91 26.21
N ASP A 438 14.00 -4.65 25.90
CA ASP A 438 12.68 -4.21 25.41
C ASP A 438 12.42 -4.54 23.93
N GLU A 439 13.42 -5.05 23.19
CA GLU A 439 13.29 -5.56 21.81
C GLU A 439 13.01 -7.07 21.77
N ALA A 440 12.94 -7.75 22.92
CA ALA A 440 12.70 -9.19 23.02
C ALA A 440 11.23 -9.61 22.88
N LEU A 441 10.30 -8.67 22.71
CA LEU A 441 8.94 -8.90 22.23
C LEU A 441 8.58 -7.75 21.29
N PRO A 442 7.93 -8.02 20.14
CA PRO A 442 7.49 -6.95 19.25
C PRO A 442 6.61 -5.98 20.05
N ASN A 443 6.85 -4.66 19.91
CA ASN A 443 5.82 -3.69 20.31
C ASN A 443 4.65 -3.90 19.34
N PRO A 444 3.52 -4.49 19.79
CA PRO A 444 2.41 -4.81 18.91
C PRO A 444 1.78 -3.56 18.28
N GLU A 445 2.10 -2.37 18.81
CA GLU A 445 1.58 -1.08 18.36
C GLU A 445 2.34 -0.49 17.16
N LEU A 446 3.60 -0.88 16.93
CA LEU A 446 4.41 -0.34 15.81
C LEU A 446 4.14 -1.05 14.47
N GLU A 447 3.49 -2.21 14.48
CA GLU A 447 3.26 -3.02 13.27
C GLU A 447 1.77 -3.26 12.97
N ARG A 448 0.87 -2.93 13.89
CA ARG A 448 -0.55 -2.90 13.58
C ARG A 448 -0.84 -1.59 12.86
N PRO A 449 -1.35 -1.60 11.61
CA PRO A 449 -1.92 -0.40 11.05
C PRO A 449 -2.97 0.10 12.04
N ALA A 450 -2.83 1.34 12.51
CA ALA A 450 -3.85 1.96 13.33
C ALA A 450 -5.04 2.25 12.39
N VAL A 451 -6.00 1.34 12.39
CA VAL A 451 -7.22 1.46 11.62
C VAL A 451 -8.25 2.14 12.51
N ARG A 452 -8.77 3.29 12.07
CA ARG A 452 -9.92 3.90 12.73
C ARG A 452 -11.18 3.26 12.16
N GLU A 453 -11.89 2.53 13.01
CA GLU A 453 -13.14 1.85 12.67
C GLU A 453 -14.33 2.74 13.02
N ILE A 454 -15.25 2.85 12.07
CA ILE A 454 -16.47 3.66 12.19
C ILE A 454 -17.64 2.81 11.72
N ASP A 455 -18.49 2.40 12.64
CA ASP A 455 -19.62 1.49 12.39
C ASP A 455 -20.90 2.21 11.90
N THR A 456 -20.88 3.54 11.77
CA THR A 456 -22.03 4.32 11.32
C THR A 456 -21.61 5.45 10.37
N PRO A 457 -22.36 5.68 9.28
CA PRO A 457 -22.15 6.87 8.46
C PRO A 457 -22.63 8.16 9.16
N ASP A 458 -23.56 8.05 10.12
CA ASP A 458 -24.22 9.18 10.79
C ASP A 458 -23.37 9.73 11.94
N THR A 459 -22.15 10.15 11.61
CA THR A 459 -21.24 10.80 12.57
C THR A 459 -21.57 12.30 12.70
N PRO A 460 -21.40 12.92 13.89
CA PRO A 460 -21.64 14.36 14.06
C PRO A 460 -20.79 15.25 13.14
N GLN A 461 -19.65 14.72 12.69
CA GLN A 461 -18.77 15.34 11.70
C GLN A 461 -18.15 14.24 10.84
N PRO A 462 -17.93 14.48 9.54
CA PRO A 462 -17.24 13.51 8.69
C PRO A 462 -15.83 13.23 9.23
N ARG A 463 -15.49 11.94 9.33
CA ARG A 463 -14.13 11.51 9.66
C ARG A 463 -13.37 11.30 8.37
N VAL A 464 -12.16 11.83 8.26
CA VAL A 464 -11.40 11.81 6.99
C VAL A 464 -10.20 10.89 7.08
N ALA A 465 -9.86 10.27 5.96
CA ALA A 465 -8.56 9.67 5.72
C ALA A 465 -7.84 10.41 4.59
N LEU A 466 -6.54 10.68 4.80
CA LEU A 466 -5.65 11.27 3.81
C LEU A 466 -4.71 10.19 3.29
N LEU A 467 -4.73 9.93 1.99
CA LEU A 467 -3.94 8.87 1.34
C LEU A 467 -3.08 9.44 0.21
N GLY A 468 -2.00 8.74 -0.10
CA GLY A 468 -1.05 9.14 -1.15
C GLY A 468 -0.09 10.24 -0.72
N HIS A 469 0.82 10.61 -1.59
CA HIS A 469 1.79 11.69 -1.37
C HIS A 469 1.92 12.51 -2.64
N LEU A 470 2.44 13.75 -2.54
CA LEU A 470 2.66 14.56 -3.73
C LEU A 470 3.49 13.79 -4.79
N PRO A 471 3.07 13.80 -6.08
CA PRO A 471 2.08 14.72 -6.64
C PRO A 471 0.62 14.28 -6.50
N TYR A 472 0.28 13.00 -6.28
CA TYR A 472 -1.13 12.56 -6.27
C TYR A 472 -1.64 12.20 -4.87
N THR A 473 -2.69 12.89 -4.42
CA THR A 473 -3.24 12.72 -3.07
C THR A 473 -4.76 12.69 -3.09
N ILE A 474 -5.35 11.97 -2.14
CA ILE A 474 -6.80 11.93 -1.97
C ILE A 474 -7.19 12.13 -0.51
N MET A 475 -8.38 12.67 -0.32
CA MET A 475 -9.07 12.68 0.96
C MET A 475 -10.37 11.90 0.78
N VAL A 476 -10.66 10.98 1.69
CA VAL A 476 -11.90 10.18 1.69
C VAL A 476 -12.56 10.28 3.06
N THR A 477 -13.86 10.58 3.09
CA THR A 477 -14.64 10.62 4.33
C THR A 477 -15.13 9.23 4.70
N SER A 478 -15.53 9.06 5.97
CA SER A 478 -16.17 7.83 6.48
C SER A 478 -17.49 7.48 5.81
N CYS A 479 -18.01 8.33 4.92
CA CYS A 479 -19.22 8.07 4.13
C CYS A 479 -18.91 7.78 2.64
N GLY A 480 -17.64 7.90 2.22
CA GLY A 480 -17.15 7.64 0.87
C GLY A 480 -17.09 8.86 -0.06
N ALA A 481 -17.40 10.07 0.44
CA ALA A 481 -17.16 11.32 -0.27
C ALA A 481 -15.71 11.79 -0.11
N GLY A 482 -15.33 12.87 -0.79
CA GLY A 482 -13.96 13.38 -0.71
C GLY A 482 -13.46 14.06 -1.98
N TYR A 483 -12.14 14.11 -2.13
CA TYR A 483 -11.49 14.72 -3.29
C TYR A 483 -10.28 13.92 -3.76
N SER A 484 -9.88 14.20 -5.00
CA SER A 484 -8.64 13.76 -5.60
C SER A 484 -7.86 14.97 -6.13
N ARG A 485 -6.54 15.00 -5.92
CA ARG A 485 -5.67 16.11 -6.31
C ARG A 485 -4.39 15.63 -6.96
N TYR A 486 -3.92 16.41 -7.92
CA TYR A 486 -2.59 16.32 -8.52
C TYR A 486 -1.90 17.66 -8.26
N GLU A 487 -0.88 17.65 -7.41
CA GLU A 487 -0.23 18.85 -6.87
C GLU A 487 -1.24 19.82 -6.25
N ASP A 488 -1.37 21.03 -6.78
CA ASP A 488 -2.33 22.05 -6.37
C ASP A 488 -3.64 22.02 -7.19
N LEU A 489 -3.74 21.13 -8.17
CA LEU A 489 -4.90 20.99 -9.05
C LEU A 489 -5.93 20.03 -8.47
N ALA A 490 -7.19 20.43 -8.51
CA ALA A 490 -8.31 19.54 -8.26
C ALA A 490 -8.51 18.62 -9.46
N VAL A 491 -8.42 17.30 -9.24
CA VAL A 491 -8.82 16.30 -10.24
C VAL A 491 -10.33 16.15 -10.19
N THR A 492 -10.88 16.03 -8.98
CA THR A 492 -12.33 15.97 -8.74
C THR A 492 -12.84 17.14 -7.92
N ARG A 493 -14.08 17.57 -8.20
CA ARG A 493 -14.71 18.69 -7.50
C ARG A 493 -14.97 18.34 -6.04
N TRP A 494 -14.67 19.29 -5.16
CA TRP A 494 -14.96 19.17 -3.73
C TRP A 494 -15.25 20.51 -3.06
N ARG A 495 -16.07 20.45 -2.01
CA ARG A 495 -16.38 21.57 -1.12
C ARG A 495 -16.32 21.10 0.32
N ALA A 496 -15.78 21.94 1.20
CA ALA A 496 -15.76 21.69 2.63
C ALA A 496 -17.15 21.99 3.22
N ASP A 497 -18.10 21.08 3.02
CA ASP A 497 -19.45 21.14 3.59
C ASP A 497 -19.73 19.85 4.39
N GLY A 498 -19.52 19.93 5.70
CA GLY A 498 -19.73 18.79 6.61
C GLY A 498 -21.20 18.42 6.81
N THR A 499 -22.15 19.26 6.38
CA THR A 499 -23.59 18.99 6.53
C THR A 499 -24.15 18.14 5.40
N ARG A 500 -23.53 18.21 4.21
CA ARG A 500 -23.95 17.45 3.02
C ARG A 500 -23.02 16.31 2.69
N ASP A 501 -21.70 16.55 2.78
CA ASP A 501 -20.63 15.60 2.41
C ASP A 501 -20.90 14.86 1.08
N ASN A 502 -21.37 15.58 0.05
CA ASN A 502 -21.97 14.97 -1.15
C ASN A 502 -21.13 15.16 -2.43
N THR A 503 -19.85 15.51 -2.30
CA THR A 503 -18.91 15.68 -3.42
C THR A 503 -17.81 14.63 -3.39
N GLY A 504 -17.43 14.08 -4.54
CA GLY A 504 -16.33 13.13 -4.65
C GLY A 504 -16.50 12.18 -5.83
N GLN A 505 -15.87 11.00 -5.72
CA GLN A 505 -16.06 9.90 -6.66
C GLN A 505 -16.91 8.81 -6.02
N PHE A 506 -17.96 8.44 -6.74
CA PHE A 506 -18.99 7.52 -6.26
C PHE A 506 -19.11 6.31 -7.17
N CYS A 507 -19.63 5.22 -6.62
CA CYS A 507 -20.03 4.03 -7.38
C CYS A 507 -21.44 3.64 -6.97
N TYR A 508 -22.37 3.66 -7.91
CA TYR A 508 -23.74 3.22 -7.73
C TYR A 508 -23.87 1.75 -8.09
N LEU A 509 -24.70 1.03 -7.35
CA LEU A 509 -25.10 -0.34 -7.63
C LEU A 509 -26.59 -0.37 -7.96
N ARG A 510 -26.96 -1.14 -8.98
CA ARG A 510 -28.36 -1.45 -9.30
C ARG A 510 -28.53 -2.95 -9.49
N ASP A 511 -29.51 -3.52 -8.79
CA ASP A 511 -29.99 -4.87 -9.10
C ASP A 511 -30.89 -4.78 -10.35
N VAL A 512 -30.48 -5.42 -11.44
CA VAL A 512 -31.20 -5.37 -12.71
C VAL A 512 -32.55 -6.08 -12.63
N GLY A 513 -32.61 -7.22 -11.93
CA GLY A 513 -33.81 -8.04 -11.84
C GLY A 513 -34.87 -7.45 -10.92
N ARG A 514 -34.44 -6.72 -9.89
CA ARG A 514 -35.33 -6.21 -8.84
C ARG A 514 -35.48 -4.69 -8.80
N GLY A 515 -34.61 -3.95 -9.50
CA GLY A 515 -34.70 -2.50 -9.64
C GLY A 515 -34.24 -1.67 -8.43
N GLN A 516 -33.69 -2.30 -7.38
CA GLN A 516 -33.13 -1.53 -6.26
C GLN A 516 -31.84 -0.83 -6.65
N VAL A 517 -31.64 0.38 -6.11
CA VAL A 517 -30.47 1.23 -6.36
C VAL A 517 -29.91 1.70 -5.03
N TRP A 518 -28.60 1.56 -4.85
CA TRP A 518 -27.85 2.07 -3.71
C TRP A 518 -26.44 2.47 -4.15
N SER A 519 -25.60 2.92 -3.21
CA SER A 519 -24.19 3.22 -3.46
C SER A 519 -23.26 2.24 -2.75
N ALA A 520 -22.07 2.04 -3.32
CA ALA A 520 -21.04 1.15 -2.78
C ALA A 520 -20.55 1.59 -1.39
N THR A 521 -20.71 2.87 -1.09
CA THR A 521 -20.51 3.51 0.22
C THR A 521 -21.82 4.18 0.68
N HIS A 522 -21.81 4.98 1.74
CA HIS A 522 -23.03 5.67 2.21
C HIS A 522 -23.46 6.80 1.25
N GLN A 523 -22.51 7.66 0.88
CA GLN A 523 -22.70 8.67 -0.15
C GLN A 523 -22.66 8.02 -1.55
N PRO A 524 -23.38 8.57 -2.54
CA PRO A 524 -24.17 9.79 -2.48
C PRO A 524 -25.68 9.54 -2.29
N THR A 525 -26.13 8.28 -2.35
CA THR A 525 -27.57 7.93 -2.28
C THR A 525 -28.15 8.14 -0.89
N ILE A 526 -27.30 8.09 0.14
CA ILE A 526 -27.66 8.06 1.56
C ILE A 526 -28.74 7.02 1.89
N ALA A 527 -28.81 5.96 1.07
CA ALA A 527 -29.67 4.82 1.31
C ALA A 527 -29.26 4.17 2.64
N ARG A 528 -30.23 3.78 3.44
CA ARG A 528 -29.99 3.16 4.74
C ARG A 528 -29.58 1.70 4.56
N ALA A 529 -28.32 1.39 4.86
CA ALA A 529 -27.82 0.01 4.82
C ALA A 529 -28.36 -0.82 5.99
N GLU A 530 -28.43 -2.15 5.80
CA GLU A 530 -28.71 -3.10 6.88
C GLU A 530 -27.50 -3.21 7.83
N TRP A 531 -26.29 -3.13 7.26
CA TRP A 531 -25.04 -3.09 8.00
C TRP A 531 -24.02 -2.20 7.28
N TYR A 532 -23.22 -1.45 8.05
CA TYR A 532 -22.22 -0.52 7.53
C TYR A 532 -20.98 -0.49 8.42
N ARG A 533 -19.80 -0.39 7.80
CA ARG A 533 -18.53 -0.19 8.50
C ARG A 533 -17.51 0.48 7.59
N ALA A 534 -16.85 1.50 8.08
CA ALA A 534 -15.73 2.15 7.43
C ALA A 534 -14.44 1.93 8.24
N LEU A 535 -13.38 1.49 7.56
CA LEU A 535 -12.05 1.27 8.09
C LEU A 535 -11.11 2.28 7.45
N LEU A 536 -10.70 3.29 8.22
CA LEU A 536 -9.80 4.35 7.77
C LEU A 536 -8.38 4.03 8.23
N ALA A 537 -7.60 3.37 7.37
CA ALA A 537 -6.18 3.11 7.59
C ALA A 537 -5.31 4.18 6.90
N THR A 538 -4.00 4.15 7.14
CA THR A 538 -3.05 5.10 6.55
C THR A 538 -2.67 4.76 5.11
N ASP A 539 -2.78 3.49 4.72
CA ASP A 539 -2.47 2.98 3.37
C ASP A 539 -3.72 2.91 2.48
N ARG A 540 -4.89 2.64 3.07
CA ARG A 540 -6.15 2.47 2.33
C ARG A 540 -7.38 2.77 3.18
N VAL A 541 -8.49 3.05 2.52
CA VAL A 541 -9.83 3.07 3.13
C VAL A 541 -10.63 1.87 2.66
N THR A 542 -11.30 1.18 3.58
CA THR A 542 -12.20 0.06 3.25
C THR A 542 -13.60 0.33 3.79
N PHE A 543 -14.61 0.22 2.94
CA PHE A 543 -16.01 0.22 3.33
C PHE A 543 -16.58 -1.18 3.21
N HIS A 544 -17.35 -1.58 4.20
CA HIS A 544 -18.21 -2.73 4.14
C HIS A 544 -19.66 -2.27 4.30
N ARG A 545 -20.52 -2.79 3.44
CA ARG A 545 -21.95 -2.50 3.45
C ARG A 545 -22.70 -3.78 3.09
N ALA A 546 -23.80 -4.08 3.76
CA ALA A 546 -24.71 -5.15 3.39
C ALA A 546 -26.12 -4.59 3.19
N GLU A 547 -26.77 -5.01 2.12
CA GLU A 547 -28.15 -4.61 1.80
C GLU A 547 -28.77 -5.57 0.78
N HIS A 548 -30.03 -5.93 0.96
CA HIS A 548 -30.80 -6.75 0.00
C HIS A 548 -30.19 -8.13 -0.31
N GLY A 549 -29.44 -8.71 0.63
CA GLY A 549 -28.71 -9.96 0.43
C GLY A 549 -27.46 -9.85 -0.44
N ILE A 550 -26.96 -8.62 -0.64
CA ILE A 550 -25.70 -8.32 -1.31
C ILE A 550 -24.75 -7.65 -0.32
N ASP A 551 -23.54 -8.20 -0.18
CA ASP A 551 -22.45 -7.54 0.54
C ASP A 551 -21.55 -6.81 -0.46
N THR A 552 -21.23 -5.56 -0.14
CA THR A 552 -20.29 -4.74 -0.90
C THR A 552 -19.09 -4.40 -0.03
N ARG A 553 -17.89 -4.70 -0.54
CA ARG A 553 -16.62 -4.25 0.00
C ARG A 553 -15.96 -3.27 -0.98
N THR A 554 -15.80 -2.02 -0.58
CA THR A 554 -15.13 -0.98 -1.40
C THR A 554 -13.78 -0.66 -0.81
N GLU A 555 -12.72 -0.77 -1.60
CA GLU A 555 -11.34 -0.51 -1.17
C GLU A 555 -10.72 0.60 -2.01
N ILE A 556 -10.16 1.60 -1.34
CA ILE A 556 -9.67 2.82 -1.96
C ILE A 556 -8.21 3.06 -1.53
N THR A 557 -7.32 3.24 -2.51
CA THR A 557 -5.90 3.51 -2.29
C THR A 557 -5.33 4.43 -3.36
N VAL A 558 -4.22 5.10 -3.04
CA VAL A 558 -3.36 5.77 -4.04
C VAL A 558 -2.24 4.82 -4.43
N VAL A 559 -1.86 4.82 -5.70
CA VAL A 559 -0.73 4.03 -6.20
C VAL A 559 0.57 4.76 -5.90
N PRO A 560 1.57 4.15 -5.23
CA PRO A 560 2.81 4.85 -4.92
C PRO A 560 3.66 5.24 -6.13
N GLU A 561 3.65 4.43 -7.19
CA GLU A 561 4.53 4.59 -8.36
C GLU A 561 3.93 5.45 -9.48
N ASP A 562 2.61 5.66 -9.48
CA ASP A 562 1.88 6.35 -10.53
C ASP A 562 0.95 7.39 -9.90
N SER A 563 0.68 8.50 -10.60
CA SER A 563 -0.29 9.51 -10.15
C SER A 563 -1.74 9.03 -10.35
N ALA A 564 -2.13 8.03 -9.56
CA ALA A 564 -3.36 7.27 -9.72
C ALA A 564 -4.00 6.89 -8.39
N GLU A 565 -5.33 6.85 -8.34
CA GLU A 565 -6.11 6.19 -7.29
C GLU A 565 -6.88 4.99 -7.85
N VAL A 566 -7.00 3.95 -7.04
CA VAL A 566 -7.77 2.73 -7.35
C VAL A 566 -8.94 2.63 -6.37
N ARG A 567 -10.14 2.42 -6.90
CA ARG A 567 -11.38 2.13 -6.16
C ARG A 567 -11.91 0.76 -6.60
N ARG A 568 -11.66 -0.28 -5.80
CA ARG A 568 -12.13 -1.64 -6.07
C ARG A 568 -13.40 -1.94 -5.30
N VAL A 569 -14.45 -2.32 -6.00
CA VAL A 569 -15.73 -2.75 -5.44
C VAL A 569 -15.89 -4.24 -5.64
N THR A 570 -15.87 -5.00 -4.54
CA THR A 570 -16.20 -6.42 -4.51
C THR A 570 -17.65 -6.58 -4.07
N VAL A 571 -18.45 -7.27 -4.88
CA VAL A 571 -19.87 -7.52 -4.64
C VAL A 571 -20.06 -9.02 -4.42
N THR A 572 -20.64 -9.41 -3.30
CA THR A 572 -20.88 -10.81 -2.91
C THR A 572 -22.39 -11.06 -2.86
N ASN A 573 -22.84 -12.08 -3.56
CA ASN A 573 -24.25 -12.47 -3.58
C ASN A 573 -24.53 -13.50 -2.47
N ASN A 574 -25.16 -13.06 -1.39
CA ASN A 574 -25.56 -13.91 -0.27
C ASN A 574 -26.98 -14.47 -0.43
N SER A 575 -27.65 -14.22 -1.55
CA SER A 575 -28.95 -14.80 -1.85
C SER A 575 -28.83 -16.18 -2.52
N ASN A 576 -29.96 -16.86 -2.68
CA ASN A 576 -30.07 -18.20 -3.29
C ASN A 576 -30.28 -18.18 -4.82
N GLU A 577 -30.35 -17.01 -5.44
CA GLU A 577 -30.57 -16.84 -6.88
C GLU A 577 -29.40 -16.07 -7.52
N PRO A 578 -29.06 -16.32 -8.79
CA PRO A 578 -28.13 -15.47 -9.52
C PRO A 578 -28.60 -14.02 -9.55
N ARG A 579 -27.67 -13.08 -9.39
CA ARG A 579 -27.93 -11.62 -9.40
C ARG A 579 -27.12 -10.95 -10.48
N GLU A 580 -27.76 -10.09 -11.27
CA GLU A 580 -27.09 -9.18 -12.19
C GLU A 580 -27.04 -7.79 -11.58
N ILE A 581 -25.82 -7.30 -11.35
CA ILE A 581 -25.58 -6.02 -10.69
C ILE A 581 -24.89 -5.10 -11.68
N GLU A 582 -25.47 -3.92 -11.90
CA GLU A 582 -24.82 -2.83 -12.64
C GLU A 582 -24.03 -1.96 -11.66
N LEU A 583 -22.75 -1.74 -11.97
CA LEU A 583 -21.87 -0.81 -11.26
C LEU A 583 -21.63 0.40 -12.15
N THR A 584 -21.99 1.58 -11.66
CA THR A 584 -21.84 2.85 -12.39
C THR A 584 -20.97 3.80 -11.59
N SER A 585 -19.77 4.13 -12.08
CA SER A 585 -18.92 5.15 -11.45
C SER A 585 -19.43 6.56 -11.74
N TYR A 586 -19.03 7.52 -10.93
CA TYR A 586 -19.34 8.93 -11.14
C TYR A 586 -18.28 9.81 -10.46
N GLY A 587 -17.79 10.84 -11.15
CA GLY A 587 -16.95 11.89 -10.56
C GLY A 587 -16.96 13.15 -11.41
N GLU A 588 -17.07 14.32 -10.78
CA GLU A 588 -17.04 15.62 -11.46
C GLU A 588 -15.59 16.07 -11.70
N ILE A 589 -15.19 16.24 -12.97
CA ILE A 589 -13.80 16.47 -13.36
C ILE A 589 -13.50 17.96 -13.49
N VAL A 590 -12.38 18.41 -12.90
CA VAL A 590 -12.06 19.85 -12.76
C VAL A 590 -10.78 20.25 -13.52
N LEU A 591 -9.64 19.61 -13.22
CA LEU A 591 -8.33 19.86 -13.83
C LEU A 591 -7.87 21.32 -13.78
N THR A 592 -8.17 22.00 -12.67
CA THR A 592 -7.70 23.36 -12.37
C THR A 592 -7.62 23.57 -10.85
N THR A 593 -7.14 24.72 -10.38
CA THR A 593 -7.04 24.98 -8.95
C THR A 593 -8.43 25.06 -8.31
N PRO A 594 -8.60 24.61 -7.04
CA PRO A 594 -9.89 24.69 -6.34
C PRO A 594 -10.45 26.12 -6.25
N ALA A 595 -9.59 27.13 -6.19
CA ALA A 595 -10.01 28.53 -6.18
C ALA A 595 -10.62 28.94 -7.52
N ALA A 596 -10.01 28.57 -8.65
CA ALA A 596 -10.54 28.88 -9.98
C ALA A 596 -11.89 28.19 -10.24
N ASP A 597 -12.04 26.92 -9.85
CA ASP A 597 -13.32 26.19 -9.94
C ASP A 597 -14.41 26.84 -9.07
N ARG A 598 -14.07 27.34 -7.87
CA ARG A 598 -15.03 28.04 -7.00
C ARG A 598 -15.58 29.32 -7.61
N THR A 599 -14.72 30.10 -8.25
CA THR A 599 -15.10 31.42 -8.75
C THR A 599 -15.94 31.31 -10.03
N HIS A 600 -15.52 30.46 -10.98
CA HIS A 600 -16.14 30.37 -12.32
C HIS A 600 -16.22 28.93 -12.86
N PRO A 601 -17.03 28.05 -12.25
CA PRO A 601 -17.10 26.64 -12.64
C PRO A 601 -17.56 26.45 -14.10
N ALA A 602 -18.68 27.08 -14.48
CA ALA A 602 -19.23 26.96 -15.84
C ALA A 602 -18.23 27.39 -16.94
N PHE A 603 -17.48 28.47 -16.70
CA PHE A 603 -16.44 28.91 -17.64
C PHE A 603 -15.24 27.96 -17.63
N ALA A 604 -14.82 27.48 -16.45
CA ALA A 604 -13.69 26.57 -16.33
C ALA A 604 -13.95 25.24 -17.03
N ASN A 605 -15.19 24.74 -17.02
CA ASN A 605 -15.60 23.48 -17.64
C ASN A 605 -15.52 23.50 -19.17
N LEU A 606 -15.75 24.64 -19.83
CA LEU A 606 -15.68 24.79 -21.30
C LEU A 606 -14.32 24.44 -21.91
N PHE A 607 -13.27 24.36 -21.09
CA PHE A 607 -11.91 24.03 -21.53
C PHE A 607 -11.60 22.54 -21.42
N VAL A 608 -12.48 21.73 -20.85
CA VAL A 608 -12.26 20.28 -20.68
C VAL A 608 -12.91 19.54 -21.85
N GLU A 609 -12.13 18.72 -22.53
CA GLU A 609 -12.61 17.85 -23.60
C GLU A 609 -12.46 16.39 -23.18
N THR A 610 -13.45 15.57 -23.50
CA THR A 610 -13.53 14.17 -23.11
C THR A 610 -13.57 13.22 -24.31
N GLU A 611 -13.02 12.02 -24.18
CA GLU A 611 -13.04 10.99 -25.22
C GLU A 611 -13.17 9.59 -24.57
N TYR A 612 -13.90 8.68 -25.19
CA TYR A 612 -14.04 7.29 -24.73
C TYR A 612 -13.24 6.32 -25.60
N HIS A 613 -12.54 5.40 -24.96
CA HIS A 613 -11.62 4.45 -25.56
C HIS A 613 -12.08 3.03 -25.25
N ALA A 614 -12.80 2.41 -26.19
CA ALA A 614 -13.38 1.08 -25.99
C ALA A 614 -12.33 -0.03 -25.77
N TRP A 615 -11.14 0.10 -26.36
CA TRP A 615 -10.07 -0.91 -26.32
C TRP A 615 -9.48 -1.15 -24.92
N CYS A 616 -9.51 -0.13 -24.05
CA CYS A 616 -9.11 -0.23 -22.64
C CYS A 616 -10.25 0.14 -21.69
N THR A 617 -11.47 0.32 -22.19
CA THR A 617 -12.65 0.76 -21.41
C THR A 617 -12.35 1.98 -20.53
N ALA A 618 -11.82 3.04 -21.14
CA ALA A 618 -11.38 4.24 -20.43
C ALA A 618 -11.99 5.52 -20.99
N ILE A 619 -12.20 6.53 -20.14
CA ILE A 619 -12.51 7.90 -20.53
C ILE A 619 -11.26 8.74 -20.29
N THR A 620 -10.86 9.54 -21.26
CA THR A 620 -9.82 10.57 -21.08
C THR A 620 -10.45 11.95 -21.02
N ALA A 621 -9.91 12.82 -20.18
CA ALA A 621 -10.19 14.25 -20.16
C ALA A 621 -8.88 15.02 -20.25
N THR A 622 -8.86 16.07 -21.07
CA THR A 622 -7.75 17.02 -21.11
C THR A 622 -8.26 18.44 -21.13
N ARG A 623 -7.46 19.37 -20.61
CA ARG A 623 -7.77 20.79 -20.63
C ARG A 623 -7.07 21.43 -21.83
N ARG A 624 -7.84 22.13 -22.66
CA ARG A 624 -7.31 22.89 -23.80
C ARG A 624 -6.32 23.96 -23.31
N PRO A 625 -5.08 23.97 -23.83
CA PRO A 625 -4.07 24.93 -23.44
C PRO A 625 -4.49 26.35 -23.90
N ARG A 626 -4.19 27.34 -23.07
CA ARG A 626 -4.46 28.77 -23.35
C ARG A 626 -3.30 29.45 -24.07
N ALA A 627 -2.09 28.88 -23.95
CA ALA A 627 -0.89 29.32 -24.64
C ALA A 627 -0.15 28.12 -25.24
N ALA A 628 0.60 28.34 -26.32
CA ALA A 628 1.35 27.28 -27.01
C ALA A 628 2.43 26.61 -26.13
N THR A 629 2.82 27.23 -25.03
CA THR A 629 3.82 26.74 -24.07
C THR A 629 3.21 26.01 -22.87
N GLU A 630 1.89 26.00 -22.73
CA GLU A 630 1.20 25.36 -21.60
C GLU A 630 1.11 23.85 -21.86
N GLN A 631 1.67 23.04 -20.94
CA GLN A 631 1.59 21.59 -21.03
C GLN A 631 0.20 21.10 -20.63
N SER A 632 -0.43 20.30 -21.51
CA SER A 632 -1.73 19.70 -21.24
C SER A 632 -1.60 18.43 -20.40
N LEU A 633 -2.23 18.44 -19.23
CA LEU A 633 -2.42 17.24 -18.41
C LEU A 633 -3.53 16.37 -18.98
N TRP A 634 -3.37 15.06 -18.82
CA TRP A 634 -4.32 14.04 -19.24
C TRP A 634 -4.85 13.31 -18.01
N CYS A 635 -6.14 13.45 -17.74
CA CYS A 635 -6.81 12.66 -16.72
C CYS A 635 -7.51 11.47 -17.37
N VAL A 636 -7.40 10.30 -16.76
CA VAL A 636 -7.99 9.06 -17.29
C VAL A 636 -8.79 8.39 -16.20
N HIS A 637 -9.96 7.86 -16.56
CA HIS A 637 -10.74 6.96 -15.71
C HIS A 637 -10.98 5.66 -16.46
N VAL A 638 -10.48 4.56 -15.91
CA VAL A 638 -10.50 3.23 -16.53
C VAL A 638 -11.19 2.22 -15.63
N VAL A 639 -11.92 1.29 -16.23
CA VAL A 639 -12.53 0.17 -15.52
C VAL A 639 -11.86 -1.15 -15.88
N ASP A 640 -11.60 -1.96 -14.86
CA ASP A 640 -11.41 -3.40 -14.98
C ASP A 640 -12.68 -4.07 -14.44
N GLY A 641 -13.44 -4.71 -15.34
CA GLY A 641 -14.72 -5.32 -15.01
C GLY A 641 -14.63 -6.73 -14.42
N GLY A 642 -13.44 -7.32 -14.35
CA GLY A 642 -13.24 -8.69 -13.88
C GLY A 642 -13.85 -9.76 -14.81
N PRO A 643 -13.66 -11.05 -14.45
CA PRO A 643 -14.12 -12.18 -15.27
C PRO A 643 -15.63 -12.40 -15.23
N GLU A 644 -16.34 -11.90 -14.21
CA GLU A 644 -17.81 -12.02 -14.10
C GLU A 644 -18.57 -10.96 -14.90
N ARG A 645 -17.87 -10.07 -15.62
CA ARG A 645 -18.48 -9.04 -16.46
C ARG A 645 -19.37 -9.64 -17.54
N VAL A 646 -20.55 -9.06 -17.72
CA VAL A 646 -21.48 -9.34 -18.80
C VAL A 646 -21.83 -8.06 -19.55
N GLY A 647 -21.90 -8.14 -20.88
CA GLY A 647 -22.18 -6.98 -21.73
C GLY A 647 -21.01 -5.99 -21.89
N GLU A 648 -21.29 -4.91 -22.61
CA GLU A 648 -20.31 -3.85 -22.90
C GLU A 648 -20.24 -2.80 -21.80
N VAL A 649 -19.08 -2.17 -21.68
CA VAL A 649 -18.90 -0.99 -20.84
C VAL A 649 -19.44 0.22 -21.60
N THR A 650 -20.28 1.02 -20.94
CA THR A 650 -20.81 2.26 -21.50
C THR A 650 -20.40 3.46 -20.65
N CYS A 651 -20.42 4.66 -21.24
CA CYS A 651 -19.93 5.87 -20.59
C CYS A 651 -20.91 7.04 -20.67
N GLU A 652 -20.77 7.96 -19.72
CA GLU A 652 -21.39 9.29 -19.75
C GLU A 652 -20.35 10.31 -19.31
N THR A 653 -20.20 11.39 -20.10
CA THR A 653 -19.32 12.51 -19.74
C THR A 653 -20.07 13.82 -19.51
N ASP A 654 -21.37 13.87 -19.81
CA ASP A 654 -22.21 15.05 -19.58
C ASP A 654 -23.00 14.92 -18.26
N ARG A 655 -22.71 15.80 -17.29
CA ARG A 655 -23.39 15.83 -15.99
C ARG A 655 -24.90 16.00 -16.13
N ALA A 656 -25.37 16.81 -17.07
CA ALA A 656 -26.79 17.09 -17.24
C ALA A 656 -27.55 15.85 -17.73
N ARG A 657 -26.93 15.01 -18.56
CA ARG A 657 -27.48 13.73 -18.99
C ARG A 657 -27.45 12.67 -17.89
N PHE A 658 -26.40 12.68 -17.05
CA PHE A 658 -26.29 11.72 -15.95
C PHE A 658 -27.25 12.02 -14.79
N ILE A 659 -27.21 13.26 -14.27
CA ILE A 659 -28.00 13.66 -13.11
C ILE A 659 -29.44 13.98 -13.52
N GLY A 660 -29.63 14.71 -14.62
CA GLY A 660 -30.93 15.20 -15.04
C GLY A 660 -31.35 16.50 -14.34
N ARG A 661 -32.27 17.24 -14.96
CA ARG A 661 -32.72 18.54 -14.46
C ARG A 661 -33.46 18.41 -13.12
N GLY A 662 -33.03 19.19 -12.13
CA GLY A 662 -33.68 19.27 -10.81
C GLY A 662 -33.50 18.04 -9.93
N ARG A 663 -32.50 17.23 -10.26
CA ARG A 663 -32.04 16.06 -9.49
C ARG A 663 -30.65 16.33 -8.95
N SER A 664 -30.12 15.38 -8.20
CA SER A 664 -28.79 15.45 -7.60
C SER A 664 -28.03 14.13 -7.78
N THR A 665 -26.82 14.06 -7.24
CA THR A 665 -26.08 12.79 -7.11
C THR A 665 -26.81 11.77 -6.23
N ARG A 666 -27.80 12.18 -5.44
CA ARG A 666 -28.62 11.27 -4.63
C ARG A 666 -29.59 10.43 -5.47
N ASP A 667 -30.11 11.02 -6.54
CA ASP A 667 -31.23 10.50 -7.34
C ASP A 667 -31.07 10.75 -8.87
N PRO A 668 -29.92 10.40 -9.46
CA PRO A 668 -29.63 10.72 -10.86
C PRO A 668 -30.54 9.96 -11.84
N ILE A 669 -30.97 10.64 -12.90
CA ILE A 669 -31.85 10.05 -13.93
C ILE A 669 -31.22 8.83 -14.61
N ALA A 670 -29.88 8.79 -14.73
CA ALA A 670 -29.16 7.67 -15.33
C ALA A 670 -29.38 6.34 -14.60
N LEU A 671 -29.87 6.34 -13.35
CA LEU A 671 -30.13 5.15 -12.57
C LEU A 671 -31.59 4.69 -12.61
N GLU A 672 -32.51 5.39 -13.29
CA GLU A 672 -33.94 5.01 -13.31
C GLU A 672 -34.23 3.84 -14.24
N SER A 673 -33.68 3.89 -15.46
CA SER A 673 -33.86 2.86 -16.49
C SER A 673 -32.66 1.91 -16.55
N VAL A 674 -32.93 0.62 -16.69
CA VAL A 674 -31.91 -0.37 -17.07
C VAL A 674 -31.50 -0.12 -18.52
N GLY A 675 -30.19 -0.04 -18.78
CA GLY A 675 -29.70 0.16 -20.14
C GLY A 675 -28.32 0.82 -20.23
N PRO A 676 -27.80 0.95 -21.46
CA PRO A 676 -26.55 1.64 -21.72
C PRO A 676 -26.65 3.13 -21.38
N LEU A 677 -25.54 3.71 -20.95
CA LEU A 677 -25.39 5.18 -20.89
C LEU A 677 -25.36 5.76 -22.32
N SER A 678 -25.55 7.08 -22.44
CA SER A 678 -25.76 7.72 -23.75
C SER A 678 -24.52 7.80 -24.65
N MET A 679 -23.34 7.44 -24.13
CA MET A 679 -22.05 7.50 -24.84
C MET A 679 -21.64 8.92 -25.27
N THR A 680 -22.16 9.95 -24.59
CA THR A 680 -21.77 11.35 -24.86
C THR A 680 -20.30 11.55 -24.51
N THR A 681 -19.54 12.14 -25.43
CA THR A 681 -18.14 12.55 -25.26
C THR A 681 -17.89 13.86 -26.01
N GLY A 682 -16.70 14.44 -25.87
CA GLY A 682 -16.28 15.69 -26.50
C GLY A 682 -16.28 16.88 -25.54
N ALA A 683 -16.54 18.08 -26.09
CA ALA A 683 -16.66 19.32 -25.35
C ALA A 683 -18.08 19.45 -24.75
N VAL A 684 -18.25 18.90 -23.55
CA VAL A 684 -19.50 18.96 -22.78
C VAL A 684 -19.51 20.18 -21.84
N LEU A 685 -20.69 20.64 -21.42
CA LEU A 685 -20.81 21.83 -20.57
C LEU A 685 -20.33 21.59 -19.13
N ASP A 686 -20.64 20.42 -18.57
CA ASP A 686 -20.25 20.00 -17.22
C ASP A 686 -19.63 18.60 -17.30
N PRO A 687 -18.29 18.48 -17.37
CA PRO A 687 -17.61 17.20 -17.58
C PRO A 687 -17.65 16.32 -16.33
N ILE A 688 -18.03 15.06 -16.52
CA ILE A 688 -17.94 13.99 -15.54
C ILE A 688 -17.18 12.80 -16.12
N PHE A 689 -16.71 11.93 -15.24
CA PHE A 689 -16.37 10.56 -15.58
C PHE A 689 -17.42 9.62 -15.01
N SER A 690 -18.08 8.87 -15.89
CA SER A 690 -18.96 7.78 -15.50
C SER A 690 -18.78 6.61 -16.45
N LEU A 691 -18.40 5.46 -15.90
CA LEU A 691 -18.33 4.18 -16.58
C LEU A 691 -19.35 3.22 -15.94
N ARG A 692 -20.16 2.58 -16.76
CA ARG A 692 -21.12 1.55 -16.36
C ARG A 692 -20.66 0.20 -16.87
N THR A 693 -20.58 -0.76 -15.95
CA THR A 693 -20.36 -2.17 -16.26
C THR A 693 -21.38 -3.04 -15.54
N ARG A 694 -21.61 -4.26 -16.01
CA ARG A 694 -22.54 -5.21 -15.39
C ARG A 694 -21.81 -6.50 -15.07
N VAL A 695 -22.09 -7.08 -13.92
CA VAL A 695 -21.54 -8.37 -13.49
C VAL A 695 -22.67 -9.33 -13.15
N ARG A 696 -22.48 -10.61 -13.48
CA ARG A 696 -23.43 -11.67 -13.11
C ARG A 696 -22.83 -12.56 -12.03
N ILE A 697 -23.45 -12.55 -10.85
CA ILE A 697 -22.91 -13.17 -9.64
C ILE A 697 -23.80 -14.34 -9.23
N MET A 698 -23.24 -15.54 -9.23
CA MET A 698 -23.94 -16.76 -8.77
C MET A 698 -24.12 -16.74 -7.24
N PRO A 699 -25.10 -17.49 -6.68
CA PRO A 699 -25.27 -17.64 -5.24
C PRO A 699 -23.98 -18.02 -4.52
N GLY A 700 -23.64 -17.31 -3.45
CA GLY A 700 -22.43 -17.51 -2.63
C GLY A 700 -21.11 -17.14 -3.33
N ARG A 701 -21.15 -16.48 -4.49
CA ARG A 701 -19.96 -16.02 -5.23
C ARG A 701 -19.79 -14.50 -5.13
N SER A 702 -18.62 -14.04 -5.52
CA SER A 702 -18.26 -12.62 -5.55
C SER A 702 -17.74 -12.23 -6.92
N ALA A 703 -17.99 -10.98 -7.33
CA ALA A 703 -17.34 -10.35 -8.46
C ALA A 703 -16.59 -9.11 -7.98
N SER A 704 -15.48 -8.76 -8.62
CA SER A 704 -14.73 -7.53 -8.30
C SER A 704 -14.57 -6.66 -9.54
N VAL A 705 -14.87 -5.38 -9.38
CA VAL A 705 -14.69 -4.35 -10.41
C VAL A 705 -13.79 -3.27 -9.85
N ALA A 706 -12.78 -2.84 -10.59
CA ALA A 706 -11.88 -1.77 -10.18
C ALA A 706 -12.02 -0.56 -11.11
N PHE A 707 -12.25 0.60 -10.53
CA PHE A 707 -12.20 1.89 -11.21
C PHE A 707 -10.92 2.60 -10.82
N THR A 708 -10.10 2.96 -11.80
CA THR A 708 -8.83 3.67 -11.57
C THR A 708 -8.91 5.05 -12.19
N THR A 709 -8.68 6.10 -11.40
CA THR A 709 -8.58 7.48 -11.87
C THR A 709 -7.13 7.94 -11.78
N LEU A 710 -6.57 8.48 -12.84
CA LEU A 710 -5.15 8.85 -12.89
C LEU A 710 -4.90 10.14 -13.68
N VAL A 711 -3.73 10.72 -13.48
CA VAL A 711 -3.24 11.90 -14.20
C VAL A 711 -1.87 11.58 -14.81
N ALA A 712 -1.66 12.02 -16.04
CA ALA A 712 -0.42 11.91 -16.77
C ALA A 712 -0.06 13.25 -17.44
N ASP A 713 1.23 13.43 -17.68
CA ASP A 713 1.82 14.62 -18.32
C ASP A 713 1.71 14.61 -19.86
N SER A 714 1.32 13.47 -20.44
CA SER A 714 1.28 13.24 -21.88
C SER A 714 0.21 12.21 -22.23
N ARG A 715 -0.27 12.28 -23.48
CA ARG A 715 -1.31 11.38 -23.99
C ARG A 715 -0.79 9.93 -24.07
N GLU A 716 0.45 9.77 -24.48
CA GLU A 716 1.12 8.48 -24.61
C GLU A 716 1.22 7.79 -23.25
N ARG A 717 1.66 8.52 -22.21
CA ARG A 717 1.71 8.00 -20.85
C ARG A 717 0.33 7.69 -20.30
N ALA A 718 -0.66 8.53 -20.57
CA ALA A 718 -2.06 8.31 -20.19
C ALA A 718 -2.59 6.97 -20.72
N PHE A 719 -2.33 6.65 -22.00
CA PHE A 719 -2.75 5.38 -22.59
C PHE A 719 -1.97 4.18 -22.11
N GLN A 720 -0.65 4.30 -21.87
CA GLN A 720 0.13 3.23 -21.24
C GLN A 720 -0.42 2.87 -19.85
N LEU A 721 -0.82 3.88 -19.08
CA LEU A 721 -1.42 3.67 -17.77
C LEU A 721 -2.84 3.10 -17.89
N ALA A 722 -3.65 3.58 -18.84
CA ALA A 722 -4.98 3.02 -19.10
C ALA A 722 -4.91 1.51 -19.41
N ASP A 723 -4.00 1.11 -20.29
CA ASP A 723 -3.77 -0.30 -20.64
C ASP A 723 -3.35 -1.13 -19.42
N ARG A 724 -2.39 -0.62 -18.64
CA ARG A 724 -1.91 -1.26 -17.40
C ARG A 724 -3.06 -1.50 -16.41
N TYR A 725 -3.89 -0.50 -16.17
CA TYR A 725 -4.94 -0.53 -15.15
C TYR A 725 -6.26 -1.16 -15.61
N HIS A 726 -6.40 -1.43 -16.90
CA HIS A 726 -7.47 -2.26 -17.45
C HIS A 726 -7.30 -3.76 -17.12
N HIS A 727 -6.13 -4.20 -16.63
CA HIS A 727 -5.84 -5.60 -16.34
C HIS A 727 -6.29 -6.08 -14.94
N PRO A 728 -6.74 -7.36 -14.80
CA PRO A 728 -7.39 -7.92 -13.60
C PRO A 728 -6.56 -7.96 -12.30
N HIS A 729 -5.25 -7.71 -12.39
CA HIS A 729 -4.33 -7.75 -11.24
C HIS A 729 -3.77 -6.37 -10.87
N ALA A 730 -4.07 -5.32 -11.64
CA ALA A 730 -3.50 -4.00 -11.39
C ALA A 730 -3.97 -3.41 -10.05
N ALA A 731 -5.27 -3.50 -9.76
CA ALA A 731 -5.85 -3.01 -8.52
C ALA A 731 -5.30 -3.72 -7.27
N GLN A 732 -5.08 -5.04 -7.37
CA GLN A 732 -4.50 -5.80 -6.26
C GLN A 732 -3.06 -5.37 -5.98
N ARG A 733 -2.22 -5.27 -7.02
CA ARG A 733 -0.83 -4.79 -6.90
C ARG A 733 -0.74 -3.39 -6.29
N ALA A 734 -1.64 -2.48 -6.69
CA ALA A 734 -1.72 -1.14 -6.11
C ALA A 734 -1.96 -1.18 -4.58
N LEU A 735 -2.88 -2.03 -4.12
CA LEU A 735 -3.20 -2.18 -2.70
C LEU A 735 -2.04 -2.77 -1.88
N ASP A 736 -1.25 -3.66 -2.47
CA ASP A 736 -0.11 -4.29 -1.79
C ASP A 736 1.11 -3.35 -1.72
N LEU A 737 1.38 -2.61 -2.80
CA LEU A 737 2.43 -1.59 -2.83
C LEU A 737 2.14 -0.42 -1.88
N ALA A 738 0.89 0.05 -1.84
CA ALA A 738 0.49 1.16 -0.98
C ALA A 738 0.75 0.88 0.51
N TRP A 739 0.48 -0.34 0.97
CA TRP A 739 0.78 -0.74 2.34
C TRP A 739 2.28 -0.65 2.62
N THR A 740 3.10 -1.28 1.78
CA THR A 740 4.56 -1.33 1.96
C THR A 740 5.17 0.08 1.94
N SER A 741 4.77 0.90 0.97
CA SER A 741 5.25 2.28 0.82
C SER A 741 4.89 3.15 2.03
N THR A 742 3.64 3.05 2.53
CA THR A 742 3.19 3.82 3.69
C THR A 742 3.99 3.48 4.95
N GLN A 743 4.36 2.20 5.15
CA GLN A 743 5.16 1.78 6.31
C GLN A 743 6.60 2.32 6.25
N VAL A 744 7.19 2.39 5.05
CA VAL A 744 8.51 3.00 4.85
C VAL A 744 8.45 4.51 5.15
N GLU A 745 7.45 5.20 4.60
CA GLU A 745 7.27 6.64 4.79
C GLU A 745 7.08 7.00 6.28
N LEU A 746 6.21 6.28 7.00
CA LEU A 746 6.01 6.55 8.44
C LEU A 746 7.30 6.37 9.25
N ARG A 747 8.16 5.41 8.88
CA ARG A 747 9.47 5.21 9.51
C ARG A 747 10.45 6.34 9.19
N GLU A 748 10.47 6.83 7.95
CA GLU A 748 11.28 7.98 7.55
C GLU A 748 10.88 9.26 8.30
N LEU A 749 9.58 9.44 8.53
CA LEU A 749 9.04 10.58 9.29
C LEU A 749 9.19 10.43 10.81
N GLY A 750 9.58 9.24 11.30
CA GLY A 750 9.65 8.95 12.73
C GLY A 750 8.28 8.94 13.42
N ILE A 751 7.20 8.62 12.68
CA ILE A 751 5.80 8.65 13.12
C ILE A 751 5.32 7.22 13.35
N THR A 752 4.65 6.94 14.48
CA THR A 752 4.01 5.64 14.70
C THR A 752 2.66 5.55 13.96
N PRO A 753 2.15 4.35 13.63
CA PRO A 753 0.80 4.22 13.06
C PRO A 753 -0.28 4.92 13.91
N THR A 754 -0.18 4.83 15.24
CA THR A 754 -1.08 5.50 16.19
C THR A 754 -1.01 7.03 16.09
N ASP A 755 0.20 7.60 15.98
CA ASP A 755 0.36 9.04 15.76
C ASP A 755 -0.28 9.48 14.45
N ALA A 756 -0.09 8.72 13.37
CA ALA A 756 -0.71 9.02 12.08
C ALA A 756 -2.24 8.99 12.16
N ALA A 757 -2.83 8.06 12.91
CA ALA A 757 -4.28 8.03 13.15
C ALA A 757 -4.77 9.28 13.89
N VAL A 758 -4.04 9.73 14.92
CA VAL A 758 -4.31 10.99 15.64
C VAL A 758 -4.21 12.20 14.72
N PHE A 759 -3.19 12.25 13.85
CA PHE A 759 -3.01 13.35 12.90
C PHE A 759 -4.13 13.40 11.85
N GLN A 760 -4.61 12.26 11.37
CA GLN A 760 -5.76 12.22 10.47
C GLN A 760 -7.08 12.59 11.17
N GLU A 761 -7.21 12.30 12.46
CA GLU A 761 -8.36 12.76 13.24
C GLU A 761 -8.36 14.28 13.40
N LEU A 762 -7.24 14.88 13.78
CA LEU A 762 -7.11 16.34 13.85
C LEU A 762 -7.33 16.99 12.48
N ALA A 763 -6.89 16.36 11.38
CA ALA A 763 -7.23 16.80 10.01
C ALA A 763 -8.74 16.84 9.75
N SER A 764 -9.52 15.94 10.35
CA SER A 764 -10.98 15.94 10.23
C SER A 764 -11.57 17.25 10.78
N HIS A 765 -11.08 17.73 11.93
CA HIS A 765 -11.52 18.99 12.52
C HIS A 765 -11.05 20.23 11.74
N LEU A 766 -9.88 20.15 11.09
CA LEU A 766 -9.39 21.23 10.24
C LEU A 766 -10.19 21.33 8.92
N LEU A 767 -10.59 20.21 8.32
CA LEU A 767 -11.42 20.21 7.10
C LEU A 767 -12.90 20.51 7.41
N PHE A 768 -13.41 19.97 8.52
CA PHE A 768 -14.78 20.11 9.00
C PHE A 768 -14.78 20.68 10.43
N PRO A 769 -14.78 22.02 10.59
CA PRO A 769 -14.62 22.67 11.90
C PRO A 769 -15.80 22.38 12.83
N THR A 770 -15.49 22.22 14.11
CA THR A 770 -16.43 21.93 15.20
C THR A 770 -16.19 22.83 16.38
N SER A 771 -17.24 23.17 17.12
CA SER A 771 -17.15 24.03 18.32
C SER A 771 -16.18 23.50 19.38
N ALA A 772 -15.98 22.18 19.48
CA ALA A 772 -15.16 21.55 20.53
C ALA A 772 -13.67 21.96 20.53
N LEU A 773 -13.11 22.33 19.37
CA LEU A 773 -11.71 22.78 19.25
C LEU A 773 -11.61 24.24 18.80
N CYS A 774 -12.73 24.91 18.50
CA CYS A 774 -12.74 26.32 18.16
C CYS A 774 -12.86 27.19 19.42
N VAL A 775 -12.64 28.50 19.27
CA VAL A 775 -12.96 29.44 20.35
C VAL A 775 -14.46 29.46 20.65
N PRO A 776 -14.87 29.80 21.89
CA PRO A 776 -16.28 29.92 22.25
C PRO A 776 -17.04 30.87 21.33
N GLN A 777 -18.32 30.58 21.09
CA GLN A 777 -19.16 31.39 20.19
C GLN A 777 -19.25 32.87 20.63
N THR A 778 -19.17 33.14 21.93
CA THR A 778 -19.11 34.52 22.48
C THR A 778 -17.91 35.28 21.93
N GLU A 779 -16.71 34.69 21.95
CA GLU A 779 -15.49 35.27 21.40
C GLU A 779 -15.58 35.44 19.87
N MET A 780 -16.19 34.48 19.16
CA MET A 780 -16.43 34.60 17.71
C MET A 780 -17.35 35.78 17.36
N LEU A 781 -18.41 35.98 18.15
CA LEU A 781 -19.40 37.04 17.95
C LEU A 781 -18.87 38.43 18.31
N GLU A 782 -17.83 38.54 19.13
CA GLU A 782 -17.15 39.79 19.43
C GLU A 782 -16.25 40.25 18.28
N ASN A 783 -15.79 39.34 17.43
CA ASN A 783 -15.01 39.69 16.26
C ASN A 783 -15.85 40.52 15.26
N ARG A 784 -15.37 41.73 14.94
CA ARG A 784 -15.92 42.64 13.93
C ARG A 784 -14.93 42.91 12.79
N GLY A 785 -13.79 42.22 12.81
CA GLY A 785 -12.71 42.37 11.87
C GLY A 785 -12.95 41.71 10.51
N SER A 786 -12.06 41.97 9.56
CA SER A 786 -12.06 41.36 8.22
C SER A 786 -10.69 40.74 7.91
N GLN A 787 -10.62 39.94 6.83
CA GLN A 787 -9.40 39.20 6.43
C GLN A 787 -8.10 40.02 6.43
N PRO A 788 -8.07 41.31 6.04
CA PRO A 788 -6.84 42.13 6.09
C PRO A 788 -6.16 42.21 7.46
N LEU A 789 -6.87 42.01 8.57
CA LEU A 789 -6.25 41.94 9.90
C LEU A 789 -5.33 40.71 10.06
N LEU A 790 -5.58 39.61 9.33
CA LEU A 790 -4.69 38.45 9.31
C LEU A 790 -3.37 38.77 8.57
N TRP A 791 -3.43 39.59 7.53
CA TRP A 791 -2.23 39.97 6.76
C TRP A 791 -1.25 40.79 7.59
N GLN A 792 -1.74 41.57 8.56
CA GLN A 792 -0.88 42.32 9.50
C GLN A 792 0.02 41.40 10.33
N ILE A 793 -0.40 40.15 10.54
CA ILE A 793 0.38 39.13 11.24
C ILE A 793 1.03 38.13 10.27
N GLY A 794 1.00 38.38 8.96
CA GLY A 794 1.60 37.54 7.92
C GLY A 794 0.81 36.31 7.51
N VAL A 795 -0.43 36.13 8.00
CA VAL A 795 -1.28 34.98 7.69
C VAL A 795 -2.27 35.35 6.59
N SER A 796 -2.39 34.57 5.51
CA SER A 796 -3.25 34.95 4.38
C SER A 796 -4.74 34.75 4.66
N GLY A 797 -5.08 33.67 5.39
CA GLY A 797 -6.46 33.24 5.64
C GLY A 797 -7.07 32.36 4.54
N ASP A 798 -6.28 31.94 3.55
CA ASP A 798 -6.76 31.08 2.45
C ASP A 798 -6.79 29.58 2.83
N TRP A 799 -5.91 29.19 3.76
CA TRP A 799 -5.78 27.83 4.27
C TRP A 799 -6.43 27.69 5.66
N PRO A 800 -6.80 26.47 6.09
CA PRO A 800 -7.20 26.21 7.46
C PRO A 800 -6.16 26.74 8.45
N ILE A 801 -6.59 27.56 9.41
CA ILE A 801 -5.71 28.08 10.46
C ILE A 801 -5.81 27.17 11.68
N LEU A 802 -4.66 26.70 12.16
CA LEU A 802 -4.49 25.97 13.42
C LEU A 802 -3.69 26.86 14.37
N VAL A 803 -4.26 27.21 15.52
CA VAL A 803 -3.59 28.01 16.54
C VAL A 803 -3.05 27.10 17.63
N ALA A 804 -1.77 27.21 17.97
CA ALA A 804 -1.13 26.51 19.08
C ALA A 804 -0.73 27.54 20.15
N THR A 805 -1.35 27.50 21.33
CA THR A 805 -1.04 28.44 22.41
C THR A 805 -0.06 27.81 23.40
N ILE A 806 1.11 28.43 23.61
CA ILE A 806 2.13 27.96 24.55
C ILE A 806 2.47 29.06 25.56
N SER A 807 2.47 28.72 26.84
CA SER A 807 2.77 29.65 27.95
C SER A 807 3.97 29.21 28.78
N THR A 808 4.36 27.94 28.75
CA THR A 808 5.48 27.38 29.52
C THR A 808 6.32 26.39 28.69
N PRO A 809 7.58 26.11 29.09
CA PRO A 809 8.40 25.08 28.44
C PRO A 809 7.80 23.67 28.47
N ASP A 810 6.91 23.37 29.43
CA ASP A 810 6.22 22.07 29.54
C ASP A 810 5.30 21.79 28.34
N GLY A 811 4.91 22.84 27.60
CA GLY A 811 4.15 22.74 26.35
C GLY A 811 4.93 22.27 25.12
N LEU A 812 6.26 22.23 25.19
CA LEU A 812 7.11 21.88 24.04
C LEU A 812 6.86 20.48 23.46
N PRO A 813 6.56 19.42 24.24
CA PRO A 813 6.21 18.11 23.68
C PRO A 813 4.96 18.15 22.78
N THR A 814 3.89 18.83 23.21
CA THR A 814 2.67 19.01 22.41
C THR A 814 2.97 19.79 21.13
N LEU A 815 3.75 20.88 21.23
CA LEU A 815 4.15 21.67 20.07
C LEU A 815 4.96 20.84 19.06
N ARG A 816 5.88 19.99 19.52
CA ARG A 816 6.64 19.09 18.64
C ARG A 816 5.72 18.12 17.91
N GLN A 817 4.72 17.54 18.59
CA GLN A 817 3.73 16.69 17.93
C GLN A 817 2.93 17.46 16.85
N LEU A 818 2.57 18.72 17.11
CA LEU A 818 1.87 19.56 16.12
C LEU A 818 2.75 19.89 14.91
N LEU A 819 4.04 20.14 15.11
CA LEU A 819 4.99 20.34 14.01
C LEU A 819 5.15 19.05 13.17
N THR A 820 5.20 17.88 13.82
CA THR A 820 5.21 16.59 13.12
C THR A 820 3.91 16.34 12.34
N ALA A 821 2.75 16.66 12.94
CA ALA A 821 1.45 16.56 12.27
C ALA A 821 1.33 17.49 11.06
N HIS A 822 1.82 18.73 11.20
CA HIS A 822 1.88 19.71 10.13
C HIS A 822 2.71 19.20 8.93
N HIS A 823 3.90 18.66 9.21
CA HIS A 823 4.74 18.06 8.18
C HIS A 823 4.06 16.86 7.48
N TYR A 824 3.38 16.02 8.26
CA TYR A 824 2.60 14.89 7.75
C TYR A 824 1.49 15.35 6.79
N TRP A 825 0.67 16.34 7.16
CA TRP A 825 -0.40 16.84 6.29
C TRP A 825 0.14 17.46 5.00
N ARG A 826 1.26 18.19 5.09
CA ARG A 826 1.90 18.81 3.92
C ARG A 826 2.33 17.77 2.90
N ARG A 827 2.91 16.64 3.35
CA ARG A 827 3.24 15.47 2.50
C ARG A 827 2.00 14.85 1.85
N ARG A 828 0.86 14.85 2.57
CA ARG A 828 -0.46 14.40 2.08
C ARG A 828 -1.23 15.46 1.28
N GLY A 829 -0.59 16.57 0.87
CA GLY A 829 -1.24 17.60 0.03
C GLY A 829 -2.27 18.47 0.74
N MET A 830 -2.31 18.44 2.07
CA MET A 830 -3.16 19.29 2.91
C MET A 830 -2.32 20.41 3.53
N MET A 831 -2.54 21.64 3.04
CA MET A 831 -1.88 22.84 3.58
C MET A 831 -2.67 23.39 4.77
N VAL A 832 -1.96 23.78 5.82
CA VAL A 832 -2.51 24.35 7.07
C VAL A 832 -1.59 25.49 7.50
N ASP A 833 -2.15 26.62 7.92
CA ASP A 833 -1.37 27.68 8.55
C ASP A 833 -1.28 27.39 10.06
N LEU A 834 -0.11 27.00 10.55
CA LEU A 834 0.14 26.73 11.98
C LEU A 834 0.65 28.01 12.67
N VAL A 835 -0.22 28.66 13.44
CA VAL A 835 0.11 29.87 14.21
C VAL A 835 0.47 29.49 15.65
N VAL A 836 1.75 29.59 16.00
CA VAL A 836 2.26 29.37 17.35
C VAL A 836 2.22 30.69 18.13
N LEU A 837 1.26 30.79 19.06
CA LEU A 837 1.09 31.94 19.94
C LEU A 837 1.84 31.73 21.25
N ASN A 838 2.94 32.48 21.43
CA ASN A 838 3.64 32.56 22.70
C ASN A 838 2.93 33.55 23.62
N THR A 839 2.43 33.03 24.74
CA THR A 839 1.65 33.76 25.76
C THR A 839 2.43 33.96 27.06
N HIS A 840 3.71 33.59 27.11
CA HIS A 840 4.56 33.78 28.27
C HIS A 840 4.90 35.28 28.46
N PRO A 841 4.81 35.82 29.70
CA PRO A 841 5.16 37.20 30.00
C PRO A 841 6.62 37.55 29.64
N PRO A 842 6.98 38.82 29.39
CA PRO A 842 8.30 39.22 28.94
C PRO A 842 9.28 39.17 30.11
N THR A 843 10.12 38.13 30.14
CA THR A 843 11.29 38.05 31.02
C THR A 843 12.56 38.51 30.29
N TYR A 844 13.53 39.02 31.04
CA TYR A 844 14.84 39.46 30.49
C TYR A 844 15.57 38.34 29.73
N LEU A 845 15.33 37.08 30.10
CA LEU A 845 15.79 35.89 29.39
C LEU A 845 14.67 35.39 28.46
N GLN A 846 14.89 35.42 27.15
CA GLN A 846 13.94 34.95 26.12
C GLN A 846 13.92 33.40 25.99
N ASP A 847 14.11 32.66 27.08
CA ASP A 847 14.38 31.21 27.08
C ASP A 847 13.28 30.39 26.36
N LEU A 848 12.00 30.70 26.60
CA LEU A 848 10.91 30.00 25.91
C LEU A 848 10.87 30.30 24.40
N GLY A 849 11.10 31.54 24.01
CA GLY A 849 11.13 31.94 22.60
C GLY A 849 12.23 31.24 21.82
N ASP A 850 13.42 31.16 22.41
CA ASP A 850 14.57 30.46 21.82
C ASP A 850 14.30 28.95 21.71
N ARG A 851 13.65 28.34 22.71
CA ARG A 851 13.27 26.91 22.67
C ARG A 851 12.18 26.60 21.64
N ILE A 852 11.18 27.47 21.47
CA ILE A 852 10.16 27.34 20.41
C ILE A 852 10.85 27.40 19.05
N THR A 853 11.73 28.38 18.86
CA THR A 853 12.50 28.56 17.64
C THR A 853 13.38 27.34 17.36
N ALA A 854 14.08 26.82 18.37
CA ALA A 854 14.87 25.60 18.28
C ALA A 854 14.01 24.35 17.94
N ALA A 855 12.81 24.23 18.50
CA ALA A 855 11.89 23.14 18.17
C ALA A 855 11.43 23.20 16.71
N ILE A 856 11.20 24.39 16.16
CA ILE A 856 10.84 24.60 14.76
C ILE A 856 12.03 24.27 13.84
N PHE A 857 13.23 24.74 14.16
CA PHE A 857 14.43 24.43 13.36
C PHE A 857 14.84 22.95 13.44
N ALA A 858 14.56 22.27 14.56
CA ALA A 858 14.76 20.84 14.70
C ALA A 858 13.70 20.02 13.95
N SER A 859 12.55 20.62 13.60
CA SER A 859 11.57 20.01 12.72
C SER A 859 11.99 20.16 11.26
N SER A 860 11.65 19.20 10.42
CA SER A 860 11.99 19.16 8.99
C SER A 860 11.44 20.34 8.15
N ASP A 861 10.68 21.27 8.76
CA ASP A 861 9.92 22.35 8.13
C ASP A 861 10.55 23.76 8.30
N ALA A 862 11.84 23.87 8.64
CA ALA A 862 12.51 25.18 8.84
C ALA A 862 12.40 26.16 7.65
N SER A 863 12.19 25.67 6.42
CA SER A 863 12.03 26.50 5.21
C SER A 863 10.60 27.04 5.01
N ALA A 864 9.64 26.59 5.82
CA ALA A 864 8.21 26.96 5.76
C ALA A 864 7.81 28.02 6.81
N VAL A 865 8.77 28.59 7.54
CA VAL A 865 8.50 29.67 8.50
C VAL A 865 8.08 30.94 7.76
N ASP A 866 7.00 31.58 8.23
CA ASP A 866 6.43 32.81 7.67
C ASP A 866 6.11 32.74 6.17
N ARG A 867 5.64 31.58 5.71
CA ARG A 867 5.15 31.36 4.35
C ARG A 867 3.73 30.80 4.37
N PRO A 868 2.89 31.06 3.35
CA PRO A 868 1.56 30.46 3.25
C PRO A 868 1.59 28.93 3.32
N GLY A 869 0.69 28.35 4.12
CA GLY A 869 0.65 26.92 4.44
C GLY A 869 1.80 26.46 5.34
N GLY A 870 2.34 27.37 6.15
CA GLY A 870 3.56 27.20 6.94
C GLY A 870 3.38 27.52 8.43
N VAL A 871 4.50 27.75 9.12
CA VAL A 871 4.51 27.99 10.58
C VAL A 871 4.76 29.47 10.88
N PHE A 872 3.90 30.08 11.68
CA PHE A 872 3.95 31.49 12.06
C PHE A 872 4.11 31.62 13.57
N VAL A 873 5.25 32.12 14.05
CA VAL A 873 5.48 32.32 15.48
C VAL A 873 5.17 33.76 15.85
N ARG A 874 4.22 33.99 16.75
CA ARG A 874 3.83 35.33 17.21
C ARG A 874 3.83 35.40 18.74
N ARG A 875 4.23 36.55 19.28
CA ARG A 875 4.06 36.86 20.71
C ARG A 875 2.73 37.57 20.89
N GLN A 876 1.89 37.07 21.80
CA GLN A 876 0.54 37.60 22.00
C GLN A 876 0.55 39.11 22.29
N GLU A 877 1.50 39.58 23.10
CA GLU A 877 1.61 40.97 23.55
C GLU A 877 1.97 41.96 22.43
N LEU A 878 2.54 41.48 21.33
CA LEU A 878 2.88 42.31 20.17
C LEU A 878 1.74 42.39 19.15
N LEU A 879 0.66 41.63 19.36
CA LEU A 879 -0.51 41.65 18.48
C LEU A 879 -1.51 42.69 18.96
N ALA A 880 -2.07 43.46 18.04
CA ALA A 880 -3.24 44.28 18.34
C ALA A 880 -4.42 43.38 18.73
N ASP A 881 -5.24 43.82 19.68
CA ASP A 881 -6.37 43.03 20.21
C ASP A 881 -7.33 42.55 19.11
N ASP A 882 -7.59 43.39 18.10
CA ASP A 882 -8.43 43.04 16.95
C ASP A 882 -7.78 41.96 16.06
N ALA A 883 -6.46 41.98 15.91
CA ALA A 883 -5.73 40.98 15.14
C ALA A 883 -5.67 39.63 15.89
N LEU A 884 -5.48 39.66 17.21
CA LEU A 884 -5.52 38.48 18.07
C LEU A 884 -6.93 37.83 18.06
N ARG A 885 -7.99 38.64 18.21
CA ARG A 885 -9.37 38.17 18.07
C ARG A 885 -9.62 37.59 16.68
N MET A 886 -9.15 38.25 15.63
CA MET A 886 -9.34 37.78 14.26
C MET A 886 -8.70 36.41 14.00
N VAL A 887 -7.43 36.22 14.40
CA VAL A 887 -6.73 34.93 14.17
C VAL A 887 -7.35 33.79 14.98
N ARG A 888 -7.78 34.07 16.22
CA ARG A 888 -8.44 33.08 17.08
C ARG A 888 -9.85 32.73 16.59
N ALA A 889 -10.65 33.73 16.20
CA ALA A 889 -12.01 33.51 15.67
C ALA A 889 -12.02 32.85 14.28
N SER A 890 -10.94 33.03 13.49
CA SER A 890 -10.79 32.39 12.17
C SER A 890 -10.15 31.00 12.23
N ALA A 891 -9.57 30.62 13.38
CA ALA A 891 -8.95 29.32 13.57
C ALA A 891 -9.99 28.21 13.53
N ARG A 892 -9.66 27.12 12.83
CA ARG A 892 -10.49 25.91 12.79
C ARG A 892 -10.21 24.96 13.95
N ALA A 893 -9.08 25.15 14.61
CA ALA A 893 -8.75 24.52 15.88
C ALA A 893 -7.77 25.41 16.65
N VAL A 894 -7.94 25.46 17.98
CA VAL A 894 -7.07 26.12 18.93
C VAL A 894 -6.61 25.07 19.94
N ILE A 895 -5.32 24.74 19.93
CA ILE A 895 -4.74 23.68 20.74
C ILE A 895 -3.87 24.27 21.86
N PRO A 896 -4.19 24.02 23.14
CA PRO A 896 -3.32 24.38 24.23
C PRO A 896 -2.11 23.44 24.28
N CYS A 897 -0.91 24.01 24.15
CA CYS A 897 0.34 23.30 24.35
C CYS A 897 0.70 23.31 25.83
N ASP A 898 0.14 22.35 26.58
CA ASP A 898 0.34 22.19 28.03
C ASP A 898 1.07 20.90 28.43
N GLY A 899 1.61 20.17 27.44
CA GLY A 899 2.33 18.91 27.63
C GLY A 899 1.45 17.67 27.40
N ARG A 900 0.12 17.81 27.27
CA ARG A 900 -0.75 16.70 26.86
C ARG A 900 -0.47 16.29 25.41
N SER A 901 -0.58 15.00 25.12
CA SER A 901 -0.53 14.52 23.73
C SER A 901 -1.76 14.96 22.95
N ILE A 902 -1.64 15.13 21.64
CA ILE A 902 -2.77 15.52 20.78
C ILE A 902 -3.94 14.54 20.93
N GLY A 903 -3.66 13.23 21.02
CA GLY A 903 -4.70 12.21 21.24
C GLY A 903 -5.56 12.48 22.48
N ARG A 904 -4.93 12.82 23.62
CA ARG A 904 -5.67 13.17 24.85
C ARG A 904 -6.48 14.46 24.72
N ILE A 905 -6.01 15.42 23.94
CA ILE A 905 -6.73 16.67 23.68
C ILE A 905 -7.98 16.37 22.84
N LEU A 906 -7.86 15.51 21.83
CA LEU A 906 -8.99 15.07 21.00
C LEU A 906 -9.99 14.22 21.80
N ASP A 907 -9.53 13.33 22.68
CA ASP A 907 -10.39 12.54 23.56
C ASP A 907 -11.21 13.42 24.51
N ALA A 908 -10.59 14.45 25.08
CA ALA A 908 -11.28 15.45 25.90
C ALA A 908 -12.32 16.25 25.08
N ALA A 909 -12.01 16.55 23.81
CA ALA A 909 -12.94 17.23 22.91
C ALA A 909 -14.12 16.34 22.46
N ARG A 910 -14.00 15.01 22.58
CA ARG A 910 -15.08 14.05 22.31
C ARG A 910 -16.05 13.90 23.49
N THR A 911 -15.62 14.21 24.71
CA THR A 911 -16.47 14.14 25.89
C THR A 911 -17.39 15.37 25.84
N PRO A 912 -18.72 15.20 25.78
CA PRO A 912 -19.62 16.35 25.90
C PRO A 912 -19.34 17.01 27.25
N ASP A 913 -19.15 18.31 27.25
CA ASP A 913 -19.21 19.08 28.49
C ASP A 913 -20.63 18.88 29.05
N GLU A 914 -20.78 18.04 30.08
CA GLU A 914 -22.04 17.84 30.82
C GLU A 914 -22.57 19.18 31.38
N ALA A 915 -21.77 20.24 31.36
CA ALA A 915 -22.11 21.59 31.81
C ALA A 915 -23.07 22.37 30.89
N LEU A 916 -23.50 21.86 29.74
CA LEU A 916 -24.46 22.56 28.85
C LEU A 916 -25.78 21.84 28.61
N VAL A 917 -26.08 20.77 29.35
CA VAL A 917 -27.47 20.27 29.49
C VAL A 917 -28.15 20.97 30.67
N SER A 918 -28.15 22.30 30.67
CA SER A 918 -29.34 22.98 31.18
C SER A 918 -30.32 22.95 30.03
N GLU A 919 -31.32 22.07 30.10
CA GLU A 919 -32.51 22.23 29.27
C GLU A 919 -32.91 23.71 29.34
N PRO A 920 -33.03 24.45 28.22
CA PRO A 920 -33.82 25.65 28.27
C PRO A 920 -35.21 25.15 28.66
N THR A 921 -35.60 25.40 29.92
CA THR A 921 -36.99 25.31 30.33
C THR A 921 -37.77 26.05 29.27
N VAL A 922 -38.53 25.28 28.49
CA VAL A 922 -39.52 25.81 27.57
C VAL A 922 -40.52 26.53 28.47
N GLU A 923 -40.32 27.83 28.68
CA GLU A 923 -41.43 28.70 28.99
C GLU A 923 -42.41 28.53 27.83
N GLU A 924 -43.58 27.99 28.14
CA GLU A 924 -44.70 27.90 27.21
C GLU A 924 -44.89 29.26 26.54
N ALA A 925 -44.60 29.32 25.24
CA ALA A 925 -44.94 30.48 24.45
C ALA A 925 -46.46 30.71 24.56
N PRO A 926 -46.93 31.92 24.91
CA PRO A 926 -48.35 32.18 25.01
C PRO A 926 -48.99 32.04 23.63
N ALA A 927 -50.25 31.60 23.64
CA ALA A 927 -51.04 31.28 22.47
C ALA A 927 -51.01 32.37 21.37
N ARG A 928 -51.14 31.86 20.14
CA ARG A 928 -50.99 32.43 18.79
C ARG A 928 -51.69 33.76 18.41
N ASP A 929 -52.07 34.66 19.32
CA ASP A 929 -52.98 35.78 18.97
C ASP A 929 -52.47 37.23 19.11
N THR A 930 -51.19 37.48 19.40
CA THR A 930 -50.70 38.88 19.63
C THR A 930 -49.64 39.43 18.67
N LEU A 931 -49.19 38.66 17.67
CA LEU A 931 -48.18 39.11 16.68
C LEU A 931 -48.75 39.87 15.46
N ARG A 932 -50.00 40.36 15.54
CA ARG A 932 -50.59 41.28 14.55
C ARG A 932 -50.54 42.76 14.93
N HIS A 933 -50.05 43.13 16.11
CA HIS A 933 -50.01 44.53 16.55
C HIS A 933 -48.62 45.13 16.81
N SER A 934 -47.53 44.35 16.78
CA SER A 934 -46.17 44.89 17.05
C SER A 934 -45.38 45.35 15.80
N ILE A 935 -45.81 44.98 14.59
CA ILE A 935 -45.12 45.38 13.35
C ILE A 935 -45.44 46.85 12.97
N SER A 936 -46.59 47.40 13.37
CA SER A 936 -46.92 48.82 13.09
C SER A 936 -46.13 49.81 13.96
N ASP A 937 -45.90 49.50 15.23
CA ASP A 937 -45.24 50.44 16.16
C ASP A 937 -43.71 50.50 15.96
N THR A 938 -43.11 49.40 15.50
CA THR A 938 -41.65 49.35 15.23
C THR A 938 -41.28 50.07 13.92
N LEU A 939 -42.19 50.12 12.95
CA LEU A 939 -42.04 50.89 11.70
C LEU A 939 -42.23 52.41 11.90
N ALA A 940 -42.96 52.82 12.94
CA ALA A 940 -43.08 54.23 13.33
C ALA A 940 -41.83 54.73 14.08
N ALA A 941 -41.21 53.89 14.92
CA ALA A 941 -40.03 54.25 15.69
C ALA A 941 -38.71 54.29 14.86
N GLN A 942 -38.59 53.50 13.79
CA GLN A 942 -37.41 53.55 12.89
C GLN A 942 -37.44 54.70 11.87
N ARG A 943 -38.60 55.35 11.66
CA ARG A 943 -38.68 56.60 10.88
C ARG A 943 -38.12 57.83 11.62
N ALA A 944 -37.87 57.74 12.93
CA ALA A 944 -37.40 58.87 13.75
C ALA A 944 -35.87 58.91 14.00
N ARG A 945 -35.07 57.96 13.46
CA ARG A 945 -33.61 57.89 13.71
C ARG A 945 -32.69 58.15 12.51
N LEU A 946 -33.23 58.56 11.35
CA LEU A 946 -32.42 58.96 10.20
C LEU A 946 -32.59 60.46 9.91
N HIS A 947 -31.74 61.28 10.53
CA HIS A 947 -31.47 62.64 10.08
C HIS A 947 -30.76 62.58 8.71
N LEU A 948 -31.50 62.87 7.63
CA LEU A 948 -30.92 63.29 6.35
C LEU A 948 -30.76 64.82 6.35
N PRO A 949 -29.64 65.38 5.87
CA PRO A 949 -29.51 66.82 5.71
C PRO A 949 -30.39 67.31 4.54
N ALA A 950 -31.04 68.45 4.74
CA ALA A 950 -31.77 69.19 3.72
C ALA A 950 -30.81 69.69 2.63
N ARG A 951 -31.14 69.46 1.35
CA ARG A 951 -30.49 70.10 0.21
C ARG A 951 -31.16 71.45 -0.10
N PRO A 952 -30.41 72.47 -0.55
CA PRO A 952 -30.96 73.79 -0.85
C PRO A 952 -31.76 73.78 -2.17
N HIS A 953 -32.77 74.65 -2.20
CA HIS A 953 -33.53 75.07 -3.38
C HIS A 953 -32.66 75.70 -4.46
N ALA A 954 -32.95 75.38 -5.73
CA ALA A 954 -32.81 76.27 -6.88
C ALA A 954 -33.68 75.75 -8.04
N PRO A 955 -34.18 76.61 -8.94
CA PRO A 955 -35.61 76.65 -9.24
C PRO A 955 -36.02 76.08 -10.58
N ALA A 956 -37.35 75.94 -10.69
CA ALA A 956 -38.12 75.62 -11.87
C ALA A 956 -37.94 76.64 -13.02
N GLY A 957 -37.98 76.11 -14.23
CA GLY A 957 -38.36 76.80 -15.46
C GLY A 957 -38.43 75.73 -16.56
N LYS A 958 -39.62 75.30 -17.00
CA LYS A 958 -40.49 76.01 -17.95
C LYS A 958 -39.74 76.29 -19.25
N ASP A 959 -40.23 75.98 -20.43
CA ASP A 959 -41.48 75.41 -20.95
C ASP A 959 -41.06 74.81 -22.31
N GLY A 960 -41.76 73.81 -22.87
CA GLY A 960 -42.92 74.03 -23.74
C GLY A 960 -42.45 74.57 -25.10
N ASP A 961 -42.90 74.13 -26.26
CA ASP A 961 -44.09 73.42 -26.71
C ASP A 961 -43.82 73.23 -28.24
N GLY A 962 -44.38 72.30 -29.00
CA GLY A 962 -45.51 71.42 -28.75
C GLY A 962 -45.89 70.61 -30.00
N ARG A 963 -47.13 70.08 -29.95
CA ARG A 963 -47.96 69.35 -30.94
C ARG A 963 -48.27 67.88 -30.55
N PRO A 964 -49.48 67.33 -30.85
CA PRO A 964 -50.73 67.65 -30.15
C PRO A 964 -51.52 66.38 -29.75
N GLY A 965 -52.41 66.48 -28.76
CA GLY A 965 -53.51 65.48 -28.62
C GLY A 965 -54.04 65.23 -27.20
N SER A 966 -54.95 66.10 -26.79
CA SER A 966 -55.99 66.01 -25.74
C SER A 966 -56.34 64.66 -25.08
N THR A 967 -56.58 64.65 -23.75
CA THR A 967 -57.91 64.40 -23.10
C THR A 967 -57.80 64.34 -21.56
N HIS A 968 -58.41 65.32 -20.86
CA HIS A 968 -58.83 65.27 -19.44
C HIS A 968 -60.34 64.98 -19.43
N GLY A 969 -61.03 64.43 -18.42
CA GLY A 969 -60.76 64.07 -17.03
C GLY A 969 -62.11 63.66 -16.41
N GLU A 970 -62.10 63.33 -15.11
CA GLU A 970 -63.18 62.79 -14.27
C GLU A 970 -63.36 61.26 -14.36
N HIS A 971 -63.15 60.54 -13.24
CA HIS A 971 -63.95 59.36 -12.93
C HIS A 971 -63.89 58.96 -11.44
N PRO A 972 -64.99 58.36 -10.92
CA PRO A 972 -65.29 58.20 -9.49
C PRO A 972 -64.83 56.84 -8.93
N THR A 973 -64.82 56.73 -7.61
CA THR A 973 -64.66 55.48 -6.85
C THR A 973 -65.82 54.50 -7.15
N PRO A 974 -65.54 53.20 -7.35
CA PRO A 974 -66.35 52.20 -6.62
C PRO A 974 -65.63 50.89 -6.21
N SER A 975 -66.07 50.40 -5.05
CA SER A 975 -66.21 49.00 -4.58
C SER A 975 -65.02 48.01 -4.61
N ARG A 976 -64.65 47.57 -3.40
CA ARG A 976 -63.85 46.38 -3.10
C ARG A 976 -64.53 45.08 -3.57
N GLY A 977 -63.80 44.32 -4.36
CA GLY A 977 -63.96 42.89 -4.57
C GLY A 977 -62.72 42.36 -5.29
N VAL A 978 -61.65 42.03 -4.55
CA VAL A 978 -60.48 41.37 -5.14
C VAL A 978 -60.79 39.88 -5.29
N PRO A 979 -60.68 39.29 -6.50
CA PRO A 979 -60.98 37.88 -6.73
C PRO A 979 -59.88 36.99 -6.14
N VAL A 980 -60.29 35.81 -5.68
CA VAL A 980 -59.38 34.68 -5.44
C VAL A 980 -58.73 34.32 -6.77
N LEU A 981 -57.39 34.35 -6.85
CA LEU A 981 -56.65 33.81 -7.98
C LEU A 981 -56.77 32.28 -7.96
N SER A 982 -57.86 31.75 -8.53
CA SER A 982 -57.86 30.39 -9.04
C SER A 982 -56.74 30.29 -10.06
N ALA A 983 -55.94 29.21 -10.03
CA ALA A 983 -54.98 28.90 -11.08
C ALA A 983 -55.67 29.07 -12.44
N ARG A 984 -55.34 30.14 -13.19
CA ARG A 984 -55.82 30.33 -14.55
C ARG A 984 -55.24 29.15 -15.35
N ARG A 985 -56.03 28.10 -15.55
CA ARG A 985 -55.86 27.25 -16.74
C ARG A 985 -56.16 28.17 -17.90
N VAL A 986 -55.13 28.55 -18.65
CA VAL A 986 -55.33 29.28 -19.91
C VAL A 986 -56.01 28.29 -20.85
N GLU A 987 -57.35 28.33 -20.91
CA GLU A 987 -58.15 27.63 -21.92
C GLU A 987 -58.10 28.35 -23.27
N GLU A 988 -57.50 29.55 -23.33
CA GLU A 988 -57.33 30.33 -24.56
C GLU A 988 -56.09 29.87 -25.38
N PRO A 989 -56.18 29.83 -26.72
CA PRO A 989 -55.05 29.50 -27.56
C PRO A 989 -53.95 30.56 -27.46
N LEU A 990 -52.75 30.15 -27.04
CA LEU A 990 -51.56 31.01 -26.96
C LEU A 990 -51.04 31.32 -28.37
N LEU A 991 -50.62 32.57 -28.59
CA LEU A 991 -49.89 32.97 -29.78
C LEU A 991 -48.45 32.46 -29.69
N PHE A 992 -47.92 31.90 -30.79
CA PHE A 992 -46.57 31.33 -30.86
C PHE A 992 -46.31 30.23 -29.81
N ASP A 993 -47.30 29.36 -29.59
CA ASP A 993 -47.17 28.22 -28.68
C ASP A 993 -46.03 27.28 -29.12
N ASN A 994 -45.03 27.12 -28.25
CA ASN A 994 -43.86 26.28 -28.48
C ASN A 994 -43.90 24.96 -27.71
N GLY A 995 -45.07 24.58 -27.16
CA GLY A 995 -45.27 23.40 -26.33
C GLY A 995 -45.00 23.62 -24.84
N TYR A 996 -44.13 24.58 -24.48
CA TYR A 996 -43.82 24.96 -23.10
C TYR A 996 -44.49 26.26 -22.67
N GLY A 997 -44.99 27.06 -23.61
CA GLY A 997 -45.56 28.37 -23.36
C GLY A 997 -45.82 29.16 -24.64
N GLY A 998 -46.33 30.37 -24.49
CA GLY A 998 -46.64 31.27 -25.60
C GLY A 998 -47.20 32.60 -25.10
N LEU A 999 -47.37 33.55 -26.01
CA LEU A 999 -47.92 34.87 -25.70
C LEU A 999 -49.44 34.79 -25.55
N THR A 1000 -49.96 35.35 -24.47
CA THR A 1000 -51.38 35.64 -24.32
C THR A 1000 -51.77 36.79 -25.28
N ARG A 1001 -53.07 36.96 -25.53
CA ARG A 1001 -53.56 38.06 -26.38
C ARG A 1001 -53.24 39.46 -25.83
N ASP A 1002 -53.07 39.56 -24.51
CA ASP A 1002 -52.72 40.79 -23.81
C ASP A 1002 -51.22 41.11 -23.84
N GLY A 1003 -50.40 40.24 -24.45
CA GLY A 1003 -48.95 40.41 -24.60
C GLY A 1003 -48.11 39.82 -23.47
N ASP A 1004 -48.73 39.27 -22.41
CA ASP A 1004 -48.02 38.55 -21.36
C ASP A 1004 -47.53 37.19 -21.88
N TYR A 1005 -46.31 36.80 -21.52
CA TYR A 1005 -45.80 35.47 -21.85
C TYR A 1005 -46.20 34.45 -20.77
N PHE A 1006 -46.96 33.43 -21.15
CA PHE A 1006 -47.40 32.36 -20.25
C PHE A 1006 -46.49 31.13 -20.39
N VAL A 1007 -46.00 30.62 -19.26
CA VAL A 1007 -45.16 29.41 -19.19
C VAL A 1007 -45.95 28.29 -18.51
N ARG A 1008 -45.99 27.12 -19.15
CA ARG A 1008 -46.52 25.89 -18.56
C ARG A 1008 -45.42 25.21 -17.77
N VAL A 1009 -45.61 25.16 -16.45
CA VAL A 1009 -44.74 24.41 -15.53
C VAL A 1009 -45.64 23.47 -14.73
N SER A 1010 -45.70 22.20 -15.13
CA SER A 1010 -46.51 21.19 -14.42
C SER A 1010 -46.03 19.77 -14.69
N GLY A 1011 -45.82 18.97 -13.65
CA GLY A 1011 -45.34 17.58 -13.78
C GLY A 1011 -44.04 17.51 -14.59
N ASP A 1012 -44.05 16.73 -15.66
CA ASP A 1012 -42.91 16.55 -16.57
C ASP A 1012 -42.76 17.66 -17.63
N VAL A 1013 -43.71 18.61 -17.68
CA VAL A 1013 -43.67 19.75 -18.61
C VAL A 1013 -42.89 20.88 -17.96
N VAL A 1014 -41.60 20.95 -18.29
CA VAL A 1014 -40.67 22.01 -17.89
C VAL A 1014 -39.95 22.56 -19.12
N PRO A 1015 -39.63 23.87 -19.19
CA PRO A 1015 -38.86 24.42 -20.30
C PRO A 1015 -37.50 23.72 -20.42
N PRO A 1016 -36.84 23.69 -21.58
CA PRO A 1016 -35.58 22.96 -21.78
C PRO A 1016 -34.39 23.52 -20.98
N ALA A 1017 -34.42 24.80 -20.62
CA ALA A 1017 -33.46 25.47 -19.72
C ALA A 1017 -34.21 26.18 -18.57
N PRO A 1018 -33.55 26.52 -17.44
CA PRO A 1018 -34.16 27.35 -16.40
C PRO A 1018 -34.58 28.70 -16.98
N TRP A 1019 -35.82 29.08 -16.73
CA TRP A 1019 -36.37 30.38 -17.07
C TRP A 1019 -36.38 31.24 -15.83
N VAL A 1020 -35.69 32.37 -15.88
CA VAL A 1020 -35.45 33.20 -14.69
C VAL A 1020 -36.03 34.59 -14.86
N ASN A 1021 -36.65 35.10 -13.80
CA ASN A 1021 -36.93 36.53 -13.65
C ASN A 1021 -35.82 37.16 -12.83
N CYS A 1022 -35.29 38.28 -13.32
CA CYS A 1022 -34.33 39.12 -12.61
C CYS A 1022 -35.07 40.33 -12.03
N ILE A 1023 -35.05 40.48 -10.71
CA ILE A 1023 -35.71 41.58 -9.99
C ILE A 1023 -34.63 42.34 -9.22
N ALA A 1024 -34.36 43.58 -9.62
CA ALA A 1024 -33.25 44.36 -9.08
C ALA A 1024 -33.53 45.87 -9.03
N ASN A 1025 -32.76 46.57 -8.20
CA ASN A 1025 -32.59 48.02 -8.18
C ASN A 1025 -31.09 48.35 -8.09
N GLU A 1026 -30.73 49.64 -7.97
CA GLU A 1026 -29.32 50.09 -7.92
C GLU A 1026 -28.50 49.51 -6.76
N ARG A 1027 -29.13 49.06 -5.67
CA ARG A 1027 -28.45 48.57 -4.47
C ARG A 1027 -28.38 47.05 -4.37
N GLY A 1028 -29.14 46.33 -5.19
CA GLY A 1028 -29.18 44.88 -5.13
C GLY A 1028 -30.36 44.28 -5.87
N GLY A 1029 -30.37 42.97 -5.92
CA GLY A 1029 -31.41 42.24 -6.61
C GLY A 1029 -31.34 40.75 -6.32
N PHE A 1030 -32.27 40.04 -6.92
CA PHE A 1030 -32.30 38.59 -6.91
C PHE A 1030 -32.82 38.06 -8.24
N LEU A 1031 -32.50 36.81 -8.51
CA LEU A 1031 -33.09 36.05 -9.59
C LEU A 1031 -33.95 34.93 -9.01
N VAL A 1032 -35.04 34.60 -9.69
CA VAL A 1032 -35.92 33.48 -9.33
C VAL A 1032 -36.27 32.70 -10.59
N SER A 1033 -36.02 31.38 -10.57
CA SER A 1033 -36.35 30.49 -11.67
C SER A 1033 -37.82 30.08 -11.66
N GLU A 1034 -38.27 29.42 -12.71
CA GLU A 1034 -39.62 28.85 -12.81
C GLU A 1034 -39.89 27.78 -11.74
N ARG A 1035 -38.85 27.28 -11.06
CA ARG A 1035 -38.94 26.35 -9.91
C ARG A 1035 -38.66 27.02 -8.56
N GLY A 1036 -38.52 28.35 -8.53
CA GLY A 1036 -38.27 29.13 -7.31
C GLY A 1036 -36.81 29.16 -6.84
N ALA A 1037 -35.88 28.54 -7.55
CA ALA A 1037 -34.45 28.60 -7.22
C ALA A 1037 -33.89 29.97 -7.58
N GLY A 1038 -33.03 30.54 -6.74
CA GLY A 1038 -32.53 31.89 -6.93
C GLY A 1038 -31.19 32.18 -6.29
N CYS A 1039 -30.64 33.35 -6.60
CA CYS A 1039 -29.58 33.95 -5.79
C CYS A 1039 -29.85 35.43 -5.58
N THR A 1040 -29.31 35.98 -4.49
CA THR A 1040 -29.42 37.39 -4.11
C THR A 1040 -28.04 38.03 -4.12
N TRP A 1041 -27.96 39.31 -4.47
CA TRP A 1041 -26.74 40.09 -4.48
C TRP A 1041 -26.96 41.53 -3.99
N ALA A 1042 -25.88 42.15 -3.52
CA ALA A 1042 -25.79 43.59 -3.30
C ALA A 1042 -25.05 44.24 -4.47
N GLU A 1043 -25.46 45.39 -4.96
CA GLU A 1043 -24.86 46.18 -6.06
C GLU A 1043 -24.69 45.44 -7.40
N THR A 1044 -23.89 44.37 -7.45
CA THR A 1044 -23.59 43.55 -8.61
C THR A 1044 -23.81 42.07 -8.34
N SER A 1045 -24.55 41.41 -9.25
CA SER A 1045 -24.76 39.96 -9.26
C SER A 1045 -23.48 39.17 -9.51
N TYR A 1046 -22.40 39.83 -9.93
CA TYR A 1046 -21.11 39.21 -10.21
C TYR A 1046 -20.20 39.16 -8.97
N PHE A 1047 -19.92 40.31 -8.33
CA PHE A 1047 -18.93 40.40 -7.23
C PHE A 1047 -19.52 40.17 -5.84
N TYR A 1048 -20.74 40.63 -5.55
CA TYR A 1048 -21.27 40.66 -4.18
C TYR A 1048 -22.54 39.82 -4.03
N ARG A 1049 -22.43 38.54 -4.41
CA ARG A 1049 -23.48 37.54 -4.16
C ARG A 1049 -23.59 37.30 -2.66
N LEU A 1050 -24.79 37.49 -2.12
CA LEU A 1050 -25.12 37.27 -0.71
C LEU A 1050 -25.51 35.80 -0.47
N THR A 1051 -26.15 35.17 -1.46
CA THR A 1051 -26.46 33.74 -1.42
C THR A 1051 -25.74 33.02 -2.57
N PRO A 1052 -25.24 31.80 -2.35
CA PRO A 1052 -24.60 31.03 -3.40
C PRO A 1052 -25.60 30.68 -4.50
N TRP A 1053 -25.11 30.60 -5.74
CA TRP A 1053 -25.83 30.01 -6.88
C TRP A 1053 -25.05 28.79 -7.33
N GLN A 1054 -25.73 27.64 -7.44
CA GLN A 1054 -25.18 26.40 -7.98
C GLN A 1054 -26.10 25.95 -9.12
N ASN A 1055 -25.50 25.56 -10.25
CA ASN A 1055 -26.21 25.09 -11.44
C ASN A 1055 -26.28 23.57 -11.46
#